data_AF-A0A3Q1JHG9-F1
#
_entry.id   AF-A0A3Q1JHG9-F1
#
_cell.length_a   1.000
_cell.length_b   1.000
_cell.length_c   1.000
_cell.angle_alpha   90.00
_cell.angle_beta   90.00
_cell.angle_gamma   90.00
#
_symmetry.space_group_name_H-M   'P 1'
#
loop_
_entity.id
_entity.type
_entity.pdbx_description
1 polymer ?
#
loop_
_entity_poly.entity_id
_entity_poly.type
_entity_poly.pdbx_seq_one_letter_code
_entity_poly.pdbx_strand_id
1 'polypeptide(L)'
;MIDSNDVVQSNRVLSLIRSELCIFKLSSPPDEEPEEELSVEQMEEKARAGDARAQTRLGQHYLILAEEKDTELNNCLAVNWLIKAAKQGRKGAAKILQRCWIQKKGISPENEADVRKLSTESKFEQAVRKAAMMMYWKLNPEKKEKVAVTEMLENISQINAVPAQQLVALEDFVEMTKHYAQGFVPPAPEHESQAAAKTESPTPHDSGEYPLHAIVEMKEHLVDWASRAGVQWLSTIIPTQHVNALIFFFIISNLTVDLFAFVIPLLVFYLSFVSMIISTLRIFQSSKTWENFRALTSLLTRFEPGLDVEQAETNFGWNNLEPYLYFIFSVFFVIFSFPVADKGWIPCSELSTVAIFFTAVSYKSLNPTAAMYARRAMLIEVTSSLCGLTQLLPENMTVLRFLGHTFATVPLGKSVVLKLSLPCLLYVYLFYLLISMARIRGFRGTYCILVPYLVCFMWWEFSVVLLQSSSAVGLIRTCVAYFLFLFALPVLAFGLAIMLFIQLFKWFLELELTKMIVTLVVCAIPVTLRLWTRFSTSILDVFRSLTHRGPVKVILLCISLVIFFFATYVYHAEGQKVYNSTLTWSQYSQVCGPPAWETNGMAQTQIFCSHLHGHRITWTGRFKHVRVAETENGAQSVINMLPVFMGDWLRCLYGQTYPKCEPKNSTEELCQIKALAKHTCHVKRFDSYRFEVTVAMISDGNVEKEDPARDIVLMASHEFRQVLLNLNPGNLVEFSTKLEGRLGARAPAFELKAIRCLDCVSSLLTGDRQVKIERNWRRTTMRALKFAFDFFFSPFLSAKITA
;
A
#
# COMPACT_ATOMS: atom_id res chain seq x y z
N MET A 1 -33.03 -34.19 69.62
CA MET A 1 -31.62 -34.34 70.05
C MET A 1 -30.99 -35.33 69.11
N ILE A 2 -30.29 -34.85 68.09
CA ILE A 2 -29.38 -35.69 67.29
C ILE A 2 -28.04 -35.58 68.03
N ASP A 3 -27.50 -36.73 68.41
CA ASP A 3 -26.38 -36.83 69.34
C ASP A 3 -25.11 -36.24 68.70
N SER A 4 -24.35 -35.44 69.45
CA SER A 4 -23.16 -34.75 68.93
C SER A 4 -22.05 -35.73 68.52
N ASN A 5 -22.12 -36.99 68.96
CA ASN A 5 -21.22 -38.04 68.52
C ASN A 5 -21.48 -38.52 67.08
N ASP A 6 -22.74 -38.52 66.59
CA ASP A 6 -23.06 -38.97 65.23
C ASP A 6 -22.59 -37.98 64.16
N VAL A 7 -22.57 -36.69 64.47
CA VAL A 7 -22.05 -35.64 63.56
C VAL A 7 -20.52 -35.68 63.46
N VAL A 8 -19.82 -36.00 64.56
CA VAL A 8 -18.37 -36.13 64.57
C VAL A 8 -17.92 -37.41 63.86
N GLN A 9 -18.67 -38.51 63.99
CA GLN A 9 -18.39 -39.77 63.32
C GLN A 9 -18.73 -39.71 61.82
N SER A 10 -19.83 -39.05 61.45
CA SER A 10 -20.20 -38.78 60.05
C SER A 10 -19.20 -37.85 59.34
N ASN A 11 -18.71 -36.79 60.03
CA ASN A 11 -17.66 -35.92 59.47
C ASN A 11 -16.29 -36.61 59.36
N ARG A 12 -15.94 -37.52 60.27
CA ARG A 12 -14.72 -38.36 60.13
C ARG A 12 -14.84 -39.32 58.96
N VAL A 13 -15.98 -39.99 58.80
CA VAL A 13 -16.25 -40.89 57.67
C VAL A 13 -16.30 -40.13 56.35
N LEU A 14 -16.91 -38.93 56.30
CA LEU A 14 -16.86 -38.05 55.12
C LEU A 14 -15.44 -37.53 54.82
N SER A 15 -14.61 -37.27 55.84
CA SER A 15 -13.20 -36.87 55.62
C SER A 15 -12.33 -38.04 55.13
N LEU A 16 -12.55 -39.24 55.67
CA LEU A 16 -11.88 -40.48 55.24
C LEU A 16 -12.31 -40.87 53.82
N ILE A 17 -13.62 -40.83 53.51
CA ILE A 17 -14.14 -41.06 52.15
C ILE A 17 -13.66 -39.99 51.18
N ARG A 18 -13.49 -38.73 51.59
CA ARG A 18 -12.94 -37.65 50.74
C ARG A 18 -11.43 -37.77 50.54
N SER A 19 -10.70 -38.31 51.51
CA SER A 19 -9.29 -38.68 51.39
C SER A 19 -9.10 -39.90 50.49
N GLU A 20 -9.92 -40.95 50.65
CA GLU A 20 -9.88 -42.13 49.79
C GLU A 20 -10.37 -41.84 48.35
N LEU A 21 -11.39 -40.98 48.17
CA LEU A 21 -11.78 -40.50 46.83
C LEU A 21 -10.73 -39.58 46.20
N CYS A 22 -9.89 -38.87 46.97
CA CYS A 22 -8.77 -38.10 46.44
C CYS A 22 -7.61 -39.01 46.04
N ILE A 23 -7.28 -40.01 46.86
CA ILE A 23 -6.28 -41.04 46.56
C ILE A 23 -6.69 -41.84 45.32
N PHE A 24 -7.97 -42.21 45.18
CA PHE A 24 -8.47 -42.92 43.98
C PHE A 24 -8.47 -42.05 42.70
N LYS A 25 -8.49 -40.71 42.82
CA LYS A 25 -8.43 -39.74 41.69
C LYS A 25 -7.02 -39.23 41.37
N LEU A 26 -5.99 -39.78 42.04
CA LEU A 26 -4.58 -39.64 41.66
C LEU A 26 -4.08 -40.82 40.81
N SER A 27 -4.94 -41.81 40.52
CA SER A 27 -4.62 -42.89 39.57
C SER A 27 -4.27 -42.34 38.19
N SER A 28 -3.19 -42.89 37.66
CA SER A 28 -2.45 -42.47 36.47
C SER A 28 -3.33 -42.39 35.21
N PRO A 29 -3.09 -41.42 34.29
CA PRO A 29 -3.59 -41.56 32.92
C PRO A 29 -2.94 -42.80 32.27
N PRO A 30 -3.66 -43.52 31.39
CA PRO A 30 -3.34 -44.88 30.92
C PRO A 30 -2.07 -45.05 30.05
N ASP A 31 -1.18 -44.05 29.98
CA ASP A 31 -0.04 -43.99 29.05
C ASP A 31 1.36 -44.04 29.73
N GLU A 32 1.48 -44.42 31.00
CA GLU A 32 2.80 -44.54 31.67
C GLU A 32 3.19 -46.01 31.98
N GLU A 33 4.42 -46.39 31.63
CA GLU A 33 5.09 -47.67 31.87
C GLU A 33 5.09 -48.12 33.35
N PRO A 34 5.22 -49.43 33.64
CA PRO A 34 4.97 -50.03 34.96
C PRO A 34 5.74 -49.40 36.13
N GLU A 35 5.15 -49.56 37.31
CA GLU A 35 5.48 -48.91 38.56
C GLU A 35 6.62 -49.63 39.30
N GLU A 36 7.79 -49.01 39.40
CA GLU A 36 8.74 -49.29 40.49
C GLU A 36 8.37 -48.45 41.71
N GLU A 37 8.04 -49.12 42.83
CA GLU A 37 7.91 -48.52 44.16
C GLU A 37 9.30 -48.09 44.66
N LEU A 38 9.55 -46.79 44.65
CA LEU A 38 10.78 -46.18 45.18
C LEU A 38 10.51 -45.63 46.58
N SER A 39 11.43 -45.80 47.53
CA SER A 39 11.30 -45.16 48.84
C SER A 39 11.37 -43.62 48.71
N VAL A 40 10.82 -42.89 49.69
CA VAL A 40 10.81 -41.41 49.66
C VAL A 40 12.23 -40.83 49.59
N GLU A 41 13.17 -41.44 50.30
CA GLU A 41 14.59 -41.04 50.29
C GLU A 41 15.22 -41.24 48.91
N GLN A 42 14.94 -42.37 48.26
CA GLN A 42 15.39 -42.65 46.89
C GLN A 42 14.73 -41.72 45.86
N MET A 43 13.47 -41.34 46.08
CA MET A 43 12.79 -40.36 45.24
C MET A 43 13.39 -38.97 45.40
N GLU A 44 13.74 -38.55 46.61
CA GLU A 44 14.42 -37.28 46.85
C GLU A 44 15.79 -37.24 46.18
N GLU A 45 16.59 -38.31 46.29
CA GLU A 45 17.90 -38.39 45.67
C GLU A 45 17.79 -38.29 44.14
N LYS A 46 16.90 -39.08 43.53
CA LYS A 46 16.65 -39.02 42.07
C LYS A 46 16.06 -37.67 41.63
N ALA A 47 15.18 -37.07 42.42
CA ALA A 47 14.58 -35.77 42.12
C ALA A 47 15.63 -34.63 42.18
N ARG A 48 16.55 -34.68 43.15
CA ARG A 48 17.70 -33.77 43.26
C ARG A 48 18.70 -33.99 42.14
N ALA A 49 18.88 -35.22 41.67
CA ALA A 49 19.68 -35.55 40.49
C ALA A 49 19.05 -35.10 39.16
N GLY A 50 17.81 -34.57 39.19
CA GLY A 50 17.14 -33.98 38.04
C GLY A 50 16.12 -34.88 37.34
N ASP A 51 15.81 -36.08 37.86
CA ASP A 51 14.82 -36.97 37.24
C ASP A 51 13.40 -36.38 37.33
N ALA A 52 12.83 -36.03 36.17
CA ALA A 52 11.46 -35.49 36.06
C ALA A 52 10.40 -36.46 36.62
N ARG A 53 10.62 -37.79 36.55
CA ARG A 53 9.69 -38.80 37.11
C ARG A 53 9.68 -38.72 38.63
N ALA A 54 10.85 -38.76 39.24
CA ALA A 54 11.01 -38.62 40.68
C ALA A 54 10.48 -37.26 41.17
N GLN A 55 10.75 -36.15 40.47
CA GLN A 55 10.21 -34.83 40.82
C GLN A 55 8.67 -34.76 40.80
N THR A 56 8.03 -35.41 39.82
CA THR A 56 6.56 -35.44 39.76
C THR A 56 5.98 -36.25 40.91
N ARG A 57 6.56 -37.42 41.21
CA ARG A 57 6.13 -38.29 42.31
C ARG A 57 6.35 -37.62 43.67
N LEU A 58 7.48 -36.96 43.85
CA LEU A 58 7.79 -36.21 45.06
C LEU A 58 6.80 -35.05 45.26
N GLY A 59 6.45 -34.35 44.16
CA GLY A 59 5.38 -33.34 44.17
C GLY A 59 4.03 -33.91 44.59
N GLN A 60 3.63 -35.08 44.08
CA GLN A 60 2.40 -35.77 44.49
C GLN A 60 2.44 -36.19 45.97
N HIS A 61 3.57 -36.74 46.43
CA HIS A 61 3.77 -37.14 47.82
C HIS A 61 3.58 -35.95 48.77
N TYR A 62 4.18 -34.79 48.48
CA TYR A 62 3.99 -33.59 49.29
C TYR A 62 2.56 -33.03 49.23
N LEU A 63 1.83 -33.18 48.11
CA LEU A 63 0.40 -32.81 48.07
C LEU A 63 -0.45 -33.69 48.98
N ILE A 64 -0.14 -34.99 49.06
CA ILE A 64 -0.82 -35.92 49.97
C ILE A 64 -0.44 -35.59 51.42
N LEU A 65 0.86 -35.39 51.69
CA LEU A 65 1.35 -35.02 53.02
C LEU A 65 0.75 -33.69 53.52
N ALA A 66 0.47 -32.74 52.62
CA ALA A 66 -0.18 -31.48 52.96
C ALA A 66 -1.61 -31.62 53.50
N GLU A 67 -2.29 -32.75 53.21
CA GLU A 67 -3.60 -33.06 53.77
C GLU A 67 -3.49 -33.57 55.22
N GLU A 68 -2.33 -34.09 55.61
CA GLU A 68 -2.09 -34.67 56.94
C GLU A 68 -1.30 -33.74 57.88
N LYS A 69 -0.32 -32.99 57.34
CA LYS A 69 0.65 -32.18 58.10
C LYS A 69 1.12 -30.95 57.33
N ASP A 70 1.37 -29.84 58.03
CA ASP A 70 2.01 -28.61 57.53
C ASP A 70 1.50 -28.17 56.14
N THR A 71 0.18 -27.96 56.04
CA THR A 71 -0.54 -27.77 54.77
C THR A 71 0.05 -26.69 53.86
N GLU A 72 0.38 -25.50 54.37
CA GLU A 72 0.92 -24.42 53.54
C GLU A 72 2.34 -24.72 53.03
N LEU A 73 3.21 -25.20 53.92
CA LEU A 73 4.60 -25.54 53.59
C LEU A 73 4.67 -26.68 52.57
N ASN A 74 3.92 -27.76 52.81
CA ASN A 74 3.93 -28.94 51.95
C ASN A 74 3.28 -28.67 50.59
N ASN A 75 2.22 -27.84 50.52
CA ASN A 75 1.68 -27.41 49.23
C ASN A 75 2.68 -26.56 48.44
N CYS A 76 3.42 -25.65 49.09
CA CYS A 76 4.47 -24.86 48.43
C CYS A 76 5.64 -25.73 47.93
N LEU A 77 6.10 -26.69 48.75
CA LEU A 77 7.14 -27.65 48.36
C LEU A 77 6.70 -28.51 47.18
N ALA A 78 5.45 -29.00 47.22
CA ALA A 78 4.87 -29.76 46.12
C ALA A 78 4.88 -28.97 44.81
N VAL A 79 4.39 -27.73 44.83
CA VAL A 79 4.35 -26.86 43.65
C VAL A 79 5.76 -26.61 43.11
N ASN A 80 6.76 -26.38 43.96
CA ASN A 80 8.14 -26.17 43.53
C ASN A 80 8.72 -27.39 42.80
N TRP A 81 8.45 -28.61 43.28
CA TRP A 81 8.86 -29.84 42.59
C TRP A 81 8.10 -30.07 41.29
N LEU A 82 6.80 -29.76 41.27
CA LEU A 82 5.96 -29.86 40.08
C LEU A 82 6.38 -28.85 39.00
N ILE A 83 6.80 -27.63 39.37
CA ILE A 83 7.36 -26.65 38.44
C ILE A 83 8.63 -27.20 37.80
N LYS A 84 9.56 -27.76 38.58
CA LYS A 84 10.79 -28.37 38.04
C LYS A 84 10.45 -29.48 37.04
N ALA A 85 9.54 -30.39 37.38
CA ALA A 85 9.13 -31.46 36.48
C ALA A 85 8.38 -30.95 35.23
N ALA A 86 7.55 -29.91 35.37
CA ALA A 86 6.81 -29.32 34.26
C ALA A 86 7.72 -28.53 33.31
N LYS A 87 8.74 -27.82 33.83
CA LYS A 87 9.80 -27.19 33.01
C LYS A 87 10.54 -28.23 32.16
N GLN A 88 10.66 -29.46 32.67
CA GLN A 88 11.22 -30.60 31.92
C GLN A 88 10.26 -31.22 30.87
N GLY A 89 9.09 -30.63 30.63
CA GLY A 89 8.13 -31.11 29.63
C GLY A 89 7.30 -32.31 30.06
N ARG A 90 7.22 -32.62 31.36
CA ARG A 90 6.43 -33.75 31.87
C ARG A 90 4.94 -33.43 31.95
N LYS A 91 4.15 -34.06 31.06
CA LYS A 91 2.69 -33.89 30.94
C LYS A 91 1.94 -34.17 32.27
N GLY A 92 2.37 -35.17 33.04
CA GLY A 92 1.77 -35.50 34.34
C GLY A 92 1.92 -34.38 35.36
N ALA A 93 3.11 -33.78 35.46
CA ALA A 93 3.37 -32.66 36.36
C ALA A 93 2.55 -31.42 35.98
N ALA A 94 2.48 -31.08 34.68
CA ALA A 94 1.70 -29.94 34.20
C ALA A 94 0.20 -30.05 34.52
N LYS A 95 -0.40 -31.25 34.41
CA LYS A 95 -1.80 -31.50 34.80
C LYS A 95 -2.05 -31.30 36.30
N ILE A 96 -1.12 -31.76 37.14
CA ILE A 96 -1.23 -31.59 38.60
C ILE A 96 -1.04 -30.12 38.96
N LEU A 97 -0.07 -29.45 38.34
CA LEU A 97 0.18 -28.02 38.49
C LEU A 97 -1.04 -27.18 38.09
N GLN A 98 -1.74 -27.56 37.03
CA GLN A 98 -3.01 -26.93 36.63
C GLN A 98 -4.10 -27.08 37.69
N ARG A 99 -4.18 -28.24 38.35
CA ARG A 99 -5.09 -28.45 39.48
C ARG A 99 -4.71 -27.56 40.69
N CYS A 100 -3.43 -27.46 41.01
CA CYS A 100 -2.92 -26.57 42.05
C CYS A 100 -3.24 -25.10 41.75
N TRP A 101 -3.10 -24.66 40.50
CA TRP A 101 -3.47 -23.31 40.05
C TRP A 101 -4.95 -23.01 40.23
N ILE A 102 -5.84 -23.91 39.76
CA ILE A 102 -7.30 -23.73 39.87
C ILE A 102 -7.74 -23.70 41.34
N GLN A 103 -7.12 -24.53 42.18
CA GLN A 103 -7.43 -24.62 43.61
C GLN A 103 -6.68 -23.58 44.46
N LYS A 104 -5.79 -22.77 43.86
CA LYS A 104 -4.86 -21.85 44.55
C LYS A 104 -4.06 -22.51 45.68
N LYS A 105 -3.68 -23.78 45.52
CA LYS A 105 -2.86 -24.52 46.50
C LYS A 105 -1.37 -24.33 46.21
N GLY A 106 -0.59 -23.91 47.21
CA GLY A 106 0.87 -23.82 47.13
C GLY A 106 1.40 -22.69 46.22
N ILE A 107 0.56 -21.70 45.91
CA ILE A 107 0.91 -20.55 45.07
C ILE A 107 1.50 -19.45 45.95
N SER A 108 2.73 -19.07 45.67
CA SER A 108 3.47 -17.97 46.31
C SER A 108 3.76 -16.88 45.28
N PRO A 109 4.00 -15.62 45.69
CA PRO A 109 4.33 -14.55 44.73
C PRO A 109 5.57 -14.85 43.89
N GLU A 110 6.49 -15.68 44.40
CA GLU A 110 7.71 -16.10 43.69
C GLU A 110 7.42 -17.14 42.61
N ASN A 111 6.51 -18.08 42.87
CA ASN A 111 6.22 -19.19 41.96
C ASN A 111 5.02 -18.90 41.03
N GLU A 112 4.20 -17.89 41.33
CA GLU A 112 2.96 -17.59 40.63
C GLU A 112 3.14 -17.43 39.11
N ALA A 113 4.18 -16.72 38.67
CA ALA A 113 4.47 -16.50 37.26
C ALA A 113 4.77 -17.81 36.52
N ASP A 114 5.60 -18.68 37.12
CA ASP A 114 5.96 -19.99 36.57
C ASP A 114 4.77 -20.94 36.55
N VAL A 115 3.99 -20.99 37.64
CA VAL A 115 2.78 -21.82 37.72
C VAL A 115 1.77 -21.39 36.66
N ARG A 116 1.49 -20.08 36.57
CA ARG A 116 0.56 -19.52 35.59
C ARG A 116 0.99 -19.87 34.17
N LYS A 117 2.27 -19.67 33.83
CA LYS A 117 2.80 -20.00 32.50
C LYS A 117 2.60 -21.49 32.20
N LEU A 118 3.15 -22.39 33.02
CA LEU A 118 3.18 -23.83 32.76
C LEU A 118 1.80 -24.51 32.84
N SER A 119 0.91 -24.02 33.71
CA SER A 119 -0.47 -24.55 33.85
C SER A 119 -1.41 -24.14 32.72
N THR A 120 -1.12 -23.03 32.04
CA THR A 120 -1.92 -22.54 30.91
C THR A 120 -1.41 -23.04 29.56
N GLU A 121 -0.25 -23.71 29.51
CA GLU A 121 0.30 -24.27 28.28
C GLU A 121 -0.62 -25.33 27.67
N SER A 122 -0.86 -25.22 26.37
CA SER A 122 -1.65 -26.19 25.62
C SER A 122 -0.92 -27.54 25.48
N LYS A 123 -1.65 -28.62 25.18
CA LYS A 123 -1.04 -29.94 24.90
C LYS A 123 0.03 -29.88 23.80
N PHE A 124 -0.19 -29.02 22.80
CA PHE A 124 0.76 -28.78 21.72
C PHE A 124 2.03 -28.09 22.23
N GLU A 125 1.90 -27.03 23.03
CA GLU A 125 3.05 -26.31 23.61
C GLU A 125 3.88 -27.20 24.53
N GLN A 126 3.23 -28.04 25.33
CA GLN A 126 3.91 -29.03 26.18
C GLN A 126 4.70 -30.05 25.33
N ALA A 127 4.15 -30.49 24.20
CA ALA A 127 4.84 -31.38 23.27
C ALA A 127 6.04 -30.70 22.60
N VAL A 128 5.90 -29.44 22.17
CA VAL A 128 7.01 -28.64 21.62
C VAL A 128 8.10 -28.41 22.66
N ARG A 129 7.74 -28.06 23.90
CA ARG A 129 8.67 -27.89 25.02
C ARG A 129 9.50 -29.14 25.26
N LYS A 130 8.84 -30.30 25.33
CA LYS A 130 9.52 -31.59 25.51
C LYS A 130 10.48 -31.88 24.34
N ALA A 131 10.03 -31.71 23.10
CA ALA A 131 10.86 -31.91 21.92
C ALA A 131 12.07 -30.96 21.87
N ALA A 132 11.85 -29.67 22.14
CA ALA A 132 12.89 -28.64 22.18
C ALA A 132 13.93 -28.92 23.27
N MET A 133 13.50 -29.36 24.45
CA MET A 133 14.40 -29.74 25.53
C MET A 133 15.26 -30.95 25.16
N MET A 134 14.65 -32.00 24.61
CA MET A 134 15.40 -33.19 24.16
C MET A 134 16.40 -32.84 23.06
N MET A 135 16.03 -31.93 22.16
CA MET A 135 16.92 -31.39 21.14
C MET A 135 18.09 -30.61 21.77
N TYR A 136 17.82 -29.69 22.70
CA TYR A 136 18.86 -28.88 23.36
C TYR A 136 19.90 -29.75 24.06
N TRP A 137 19.49 -30.74 24.87
CA TRP A 137 20.42 -31.61 25.58
C TRP A 137 21.19 -32.53 24.64
N LYS A 138 20.61 -32.92 23.50
CA LYS A 138 21.35 -33.66 22.47
C LYS A 138 22.42 -32.82 21.81
N LEU A 139 22.18 -31.52 21.67
CA LEU A 139 23.12 -30.54 21.12
C LEU A 139 24.12 -30.01 22.16
N ASN A 140 23.85 -30.25 23.44
CA ASN A 140 24.68 -29.85 24.57
C ASN A 140 25.02 -31.06 25.46
N PRO A 141 25.83 -32.01 24.96
CA PRO A 141 26.19 -33.22 25.71
C PRO A 141 26.99 -32.88 26.98
N GLU A 142 27.75 -31.79 26.98
CA GLU A 142 28.57 -31.31 28.11
C GLU A 142 27.75 -30.61 29.20
N LYS A 143 26.43 -30.47 29.00
CA LYS A 143 25.48 -29.83 29.93
C LYS A 143 25.89 -28.42 30.39
N LYS A 144 26.45 -27.62 29.49
CA LYS A 144 26.77 -26.21 29.76
C LYS A 144 25.51 -25.39 30.02
N GLU A 145 25.58 -24.45 30.97
CA GLU A 145 24.44 -23.59 31.34
C GLU A 145 24.01 -22.68 30.17
N LYS A 146 24.97 -22.17 29.40
CA LYS A 146 24.75 -21.40 28.18
C LYS A 146 25.66 -21.95 27.08
N VAL A 147 25.09 -22.18 25.90
CA VAL A 147 25.84 -22.72 24.75
C VAL A 147 25.90 -21.66 23.66
N ALA A 148 27.09 -21.48 23.07
CA ALA A 148 27.23 -20.61 21.91
C ALA A 148 26.54 -21.27 20.70
N VAL A 149 25.81 -20.48 19.91
CA VAL A 149 25.14 -20.98 18.69
C VAL A 149 26.13 -21.71 17.76
N THR A 150 27.40 -21.29 17.71
CA THR A 150 28.45 -21.94 16.93
C THR A 150 28.77 -23.36 17.42
N GLU A 151 28.87 -23.56 18.73
CA GLU A 151 29.12 -24.88 19.34
C GLU A 151 27.91 -25.82 19.13
N MET A 152 26.71 -25.26 19.17
CA MET A 152 25.47 -25.99 18.89
C MET A 152 25.37 -26.43 17.42
N LEU A 153 25.87 -25.61 16.49
CA LEU A 153 25.91 -25.88 15.05
C LEU A 153 27.06 -26.83 14.68
N GLU A 154 28.20 -26.79 15.37
CA GLU A 154 29.31 -27.75 15.17
C GLU A 154 28.89 -29.19 15.50
N ASN A 155 28.01 -29.36 16.48
CA ASN A 155 27.41 -30.66 16.83
C ASN A 155 26.39 -31.17 15.79
N ILE A 156 25.95 -30.33 14.85
CA ILE A 156 25.12 -30.70 13.70
C ILE A 156 26.03 -30.67 12.47
N SER A 157 26.55 -31.82 12.06
CA SER A 157 27.37 -31.90 10.85
C SER A 157 26.62 -31.29 9.65
N GLN A 158 27.17 -30.18 9.15
CA GLN A 158 26.70 -29.31 8.05
C GLN A 158 25.82 -28.11 8.48
N ILE A 159 26.41 -26.91 8.56
CA ILE A 159 26.00 -25.66 7.88
C ILE A 159 27.03 -24.55 8.19
N ASN A 160 27.50 -23.86 7.15
CA ASN A 160 28.38 -22.68 7.26
C ASN A 160 27.59 -21.38 7.53
N ALA A 161 28.17 -20.56 8.41
CA ALA A 161 28.02 -19.11 8.60
C ALA A 161 26.71 -18.53 9.17
N VAL A 162 26.72 -18.20 10.47
CA VAL A 162 25.87 -17.20 11.15
C VAL A 162 26.76 -16.37 12.09
N PRO A 163 26.52 -15.06 12.32
CA PRO A 163 27.39 -14.23 13.15
C PRO A 163 27.48 -14.74 14.60
N ALA A 164 28.71 -14.80 15.09
CA ALA A 164 29.09 -15.33 16.39
C ALA A 164 28.91 -14.28 17.49
N GLN A 165 28.07 -14.59 18.49
CA GLN A 165 28.21 -14.18 19.92
C GLN A 165 26.93 -14.40 20.77
N GLN A 166 25.85 -14.91 20.21
CA GLN A 166 24.63 -15.17 20.99
C GLN A 166 24.80 -16.47 21.81
N LEU A 167 24.87 -16.32 23.13
CA LEU A 167 24.78 -17.42 24.11
C LEU A 167 23.30 -17.74 24.33
N VAL A 168 22.91 -19.00 24.13
CA VAL A 168 21.50 -19.42 24.28
C VAL A 168 21.40 -20.32 25.51
N ALA A 169 20.53 -19.95 26.45
CA ALA A 169 20.17 -20.79 27.60
C ALA A 169 19.03 -21.76 27.23
N LEU A 170 18.86 -22.83 28.02
CA LEU A 170 17.82 -23.84 27.78
C LEU A 170 16.41 -23.23 27.66
N GLU A 171 16.03 -22.35 28.58
CA GLU A 171 14.68 -21.78 28.61
C GLU A 171 14.44 -20.83 27.42
N ASP A 172 15.47 -20.07 27.01
CA ASP A 172 15.42 -19.21 25.83
C ASP A 172 15.27 -20.02 24.55
N PHE A 173 16.01 -21.14 24.43
CA PHE A 173 15.89 -22.05 23.30
C PHE A 173 14.49 -22.68 23.20
N VAL A 174 13.95 -23.13 24.33
CA VAL A 174 12.60 -23.70 24.42
C VAL A 174 11.55 -22.66 24.05
N GLU A 175 11.66 -21.44 24.56
CA GLU A 175 10.70 -20.37 24.27
C GLU A 175 10.78 -19.92 22.81
N MET A 176 11.98 -19.76 22.25
CA MET A 176 12.18 -19.49 20.82
C MET A 176 11.56 -20.58 19.95
N THR A 177 11.81 -21.85 20.28
CA THR A 177 11.27 -22.99 19.54
C THR A 177 9.75 -23.04 19.62
N LYS A 178 9.18 -22.73 20.79
CA LYS A 178 7.74 -22.65 20.99
C LYS A 178 7.10 -21.52 20.19
N HIS A 179 7.65 -20.31 20.26
CA HIS A 179 7.18 -19.17 19.45
C HIS A 179 7.25 -19.48 17.96
N TYR A 180 8.34 -20.08 17.51
CA TYR A 180 8.51 -20.45 16.12
C TYR A 180 7.54 -21.57 15.69
N ALA A 181 7.28 -22.56 16.55
CA ALA A 181 6.29 -23.62 16.31
C ALA A 181 4.85 -23.10 16.30
N GLN A 182 4.56 -22.03 17.03
CA GLN A 182 3.30 -21.28 16.96
C GLN A 182 3.22 -20.38 15.71
N GLY A 183 4.32 -20.25 14.95
CA GLY A 183 4.38 -19.49 13.71
C GLY A 183 4.74 -18.02 13.84
N PHE A 184 5.29 -17.61 15.00
CA PHE A 184 5.92 -16.31 15.16
C PHE A 184 7.34 -16.37 14.60
N VAL A 185 7.64 -15.50 13.64
CA VAL A 185 9.02 -15.34 13.14
C VAL A 185 9.72 -14.36 14.09
N PRO A 186 10.79 -14.76 14.81
CA PRO A 186 11.55 -13.83 15.62
C PRO A 186 12.11 -12.72 14.71
N PRO A 187 12.06 -11.43 15.13
CA PRO A 187 12.72 -10.37 14.39
C PRO A 187 14.19 -10.73 14.21
N ALA A 188 14.76 -10.43 13.03
CA ALA A 188 16.20 -10.54 12.84
C ALA A 188 16.90 -9.77 13.98
N PRO A 189 18.01 -10.28 14.54
CA PRO A 189 18.68 -9.59 15.63
C PRO A 189 19.02 -8.19 15.16
N GLU A 190 18.30 -7.21 15.72
CA GLU A 190 18.71 -5.82 15.61
C GLU A 190 20.09 -5.75 16.25
N HIS A 191 21.04 -5.10 15.58
CA HIS A 191 22.29 -4.68 16.20
C HIS A 191 21.92 -3.66 17.29
N GLU A 192 21.44 -4.14 18.43
CA GLU A 192 21.44 -3.38 19.66
C GLU A 192 22.91 -3.12 19.97
N SER A 193 23.28 -1.87 19.71
CA SER A 193 24.55 -1.33 20.14
C SER A 193 24.63 -1.53 21.64
N GLN A 194 25.58 -2.35 22.08
CA GLN A 194 25.91 -2.55 23.48
C GLN A 194 26.17 -1.19 24.12
N ALA A 195 25.20 -0.66 24.86
CA ALA A 195 25.35 0.54 25.67
C ALA A 195 24.36 0.51 26.83
N ALA A 196 24.55 -0.44 27.76
CA ALA A 196 24.13 -0.31 29.16
C ALA A 196 24.62 -1.51 29.98
N ALA A 197 25.94 -1.73 30.02
CA ALA A 197 26.52 -2.39 31.19
C ALA A 197 26.53 -1.37 32.32
N LYS A 198 25.58 -1.47 33.25
CA LYS A 198 25.67 -0.79 34.55
C LYS A 198 26.86 -1.38 35.29
N THR A 199 27.97 -0.65 35.31
CA THR A 199 29.07 -0.91 36.24
C THR A 199 28.84 -0.07 37.48
N GLU A 200 28.60 -0.75 38.60
CA GLU A 200 28.64 -0.15 39.93
C GLU A 200 30.03 0.41 40.21
N SER A 201 30.04 1.61 40.80
CA SER A 201 31.20 2.41 41.18
C SER A 201 32.17 1.73 42.14
N PRO A 202 33.46 2.11 42.10
CA PRO A 202 34.15 2.44 43.35
C PRO A 202 34.79 3.85 43.36
N THR A 203 35.05 4.29 44.58
CA THR A 203 35.38 5.63 45.09
C THR A 203 36.70 6.26 44.61
N PRO A 204 36.88 7.59 44.77
CA PRO A 204 37.99 8.34 44.19
C PRO A 204 39.19 8.43 45.15
N HIS A 205 40.40 8.22 44.64
CA HIS A 205 41.61 8.83 45.18
C HIS A 205 42.71 8.98 44.11
N ASP A 206 43.26 10.19 44.12
CA ASP A 206 44.63 10.62 43.81
C ASP A 206 45.11 10.94 42.38
N SER A 207 45.46 12.24 42.27
CA SER A 207 46.60 12.90 41.61
C SER A 207 47.03 12.57 40.15
N GLY A 208 46.84 13.59 39.30
CA GLY A 208 47.89 14.23 38.49
C GLY A 208 48.41 13.53 37.23
N GLU A 209 47.99 13.99 36.05
CA GLU A 209 48.83 14.53 34.96
C GLU A 209 48.04 14.72 33.62
N TYR A 210 48.49 15.71 32.83
CA TYR A 210 48.15 16.09 31.43
C TYR A 210 47.05 17.15 31.15
N PRO A 211 47.42 18.41 30.80
CA PRO A 211 46.50 19.52 30.53
C PRO A 211 46.11 19.66 29.04
N LEU A 212 46.05 18.56 28.27
CA LEU A 212 45.73 18.59 26.83
C LEU A 212 44.29 18.19 26.49
N HIS A 213 43.58 17.48 27.38
CA HIS A 213 42.20 17.07 27.14
C HIS A 213 41.17 18.18 27.40
N ALA A 214 41.42 19.07 28.36
CA ALA A 214 40.49 20.16 28.70
C ALA A 214 40.32 21.19 27.57
N ILE A 215 41.33 21.39 26.73
CA ILE A 215 41.27 22.35 25.60
C ILE A 215 40.51 21.76 24.41
N VAL A 216 40.56 20.44 24.23
CA VAL A 216 39.81 19.74 23.18
C VAL A 216 38.32 19.66 23.53
N GLU A 217 38.00 19.40 24.81
CA GLU A 217 36.63 19.31 25.31
C GLU A 217 35.92 20.68 25.34
N MET A 218 36.65 21.76 25.64
CA MET A 218 36.14 23.15 25.56
C MET A 218 35.83 23.57 24.12
N LYS A 219 36.64 23.12 23.14
CA LYS A 219 36.41 23.39 21.72
C LYS A 219 35.14 22.70 21.23
N GLU A 220 34.91 21.44 21.60
CA GLU A 220 33.71 20.71 21.21
C GLU A 220 32.45 21.36 21.80
N HIS A 221 32.48 21.78 23.06
CA HIS A 221 31.37 22.48 23.70
C HIS A 221 31.06 23.87 23.10
N LEU A 222 32.09 24.64 22.74
CA LEU A 222 31.91 25.95 22.09
C LEU A 222 31.35 25.82 20.67
N VAL A 223 31.78 24.80 19.92
CA VAL A 223 31.27 24.51 18.57
C VAL A 223 29.80 24.06 18.64
N ASP A 224 29.45 23.23 19.61
CA ASP A 224 28.08 22.75 19.82
C ASP A 224 27.13 23.85 20.34
N TRP A 225 27.65 24.82 21.09
CA TRP A 225 26.90 26.00 21.53
C TRP A 225 26.71 27.00 20.39
N ALA A 226 27.76 27.28 19.61
CA ALA A 226 27.69 28.16 18.43
C ALA A 226 26.76 27.60 17.34
N SER A 227 26.77 26.28 17.14
CA SER A 227 25.87 25.55 16.24
C SER A 227 24.40 25.71 16.65
N ARG A 228 24.09 25.46 17.94
CA ARG A 228 22.71 25.57 18.46
C ARG A 228 22.19 27.01 18.48
N ALA A 229 23.03 27.97 18.88
CA ALA A 229 22.67 29.39 18.90
C ALA A 229 22.48 29.97 17.48
N GLY A 230 23.34 29.61 16.52
CA GLY A 230 23.21 30.03 15.13
C GLY A 230 21.97 29.46 14.44
N VAL A 231 21.58 28.22 14.77
CA VAL A 231 20.35 27.58 14.27
C VAL A 231 19.09 28.21 14.86
N GLN A 232 19.07 28.50 16.17
CA GLN A 232 17.92 29.19 16.79
C GLN A 232 17.76 30.60 16.24
N TRP A 233 18.86 31.31 15.98
CA TRP A 233 18.85 32.63 15.33
C TRP A 233 18.36 32.58 13.87
N LEU A 234 18.77 31.58 13.07
CA LEU A 234 18.26 31.40 11.70
C LEU A 234 16.78 31.01 11.66
N SER A 235 16.34 30.15 12.58
CA SER A 235 14.95 29.69 12.65
C SER A 235 13.96 30.78 13.11
N THR A 236 14.45 31.83 13.76
CA THR A 236 13.63 32.98 14.21
C THR A 236 13.52 34.08 13.14
N ILE A 237 14.41 34.13 12.16
CA ILE A 237 14.39 35.10 11.06
C ILE A 237 13.47 34.66 9.91
N ILE A 238 13.28 33.34 9.71
CA ILE A 238 12.42 32.81 8.65
C ILE A 238 11.13 32.29 9.30
N PRO A 239 9.97 32.98 9.15
CA PRO A 239 8.70 32.48 9.64
C PRO A 239 8.22 31.31 8.77
N THR A 240 8.81 30.14 9.01
CA THR A 240 8.54 28.90 8.27
C THR A 240 7.06 28.53 8.30
N GLN A 241 6.33 28.86 9.37
CA GLN A 241 4.89 28.64 9.43
C GLN A 241 4.09 29.54 8.47
N HIS A 242 4.46 30.82 8.33
CA HIS A 242 3.80 31.71 7.38
C HIS A 242 4.16 31.38 5.94
N VAL A 243 5.40 30.97 5.67
CA VAL A 243 5.84 30.51 4.35
C VAL A 243 5.15 29.18 3.99
N ASN A 244 5.08 28.22 4.91
CA ASN A 244 4.37 26.95 4.69
C ASN A 244 2.87 27.17 4.53
N ALA A 245 2.26 28.11 5.28
CA ALA A 245 0.87 28.49 5.10
C ALA A 245 0.63 29.21 3.77
N LEU A 246 1.51 30.11 3.34
CA LEU A 246 1.45 30.76 2.03
C LEU A 246 1.63 29.74 0.90
N ILE A 247 2.56 28.80 1.02
CA ILE A 247 2.73 27.69 0.08
C ILE A 247 1.47 26.81 0.08
N PHE A 248 0.89 26.50 1.23
CA PHE A 248 -0.35 25.73 1.34
C PHE A 248 -1.54 26.45 0.71
N PHE A 249 -1.75 27.74 1.01
CA PHE A 249 -2.78 28.56 0.39
C PHE A 249 -2.54 28.78 -1.09
N PHE A 250 -1.29 28.92 -1.53
CA PHE A 250 -0.91 29.03 -2.94
C PHE A 250 -1.17 27.72 -3.69
N ILE A 251 -0.89 26.57 -3.06
CA ILE A 251 -1.21 25.25 -3.58
C ILE A 251 -2.73 25.09 -3.70
N ILE A 252 -3.49 25.39 -2.64
CA ILE A 252 -4.97 25.33 -2.65
C ILE A 252 -5.56 26.29 -3.68
N SER A 253 -5.02 27.51 -3.79
CA SER A 253 -5.53 28.53 -4.71
C SER A 253 -5.26 28.19 -6.18
N ASN A 254 -4.26 27.35 -6.47
CA ASN A 254 -3.98 26.85 -7.84
C ASN A 254 -4.53 25.45 -8.09
N LEU A 255 -5.09 24.78 -7.08
CA LEU A 255 -5.67 23.44 -7.21
C LEU A 255 -7.08 23.55 -7.81
N THR A 256 -7.16 23.40 -9.13
CA THR A 256 -8.44 23.27 -9.83
C THR A 256 -9.04 21.88 -9.61
N VAL A 257 -10.37 21.77 -9.71
CA VAL A 257 -11.10 20.49 -9.64
C VAL A 257 -10.56 19.50 -10.67
N ASP A 258 -10.18 19.99 -11.85
CA ASP A 258 -9.64 19.18 -12.94
C ASP A 258 -8.24 18.64 -12.64
N LEU A 259 -7.40 19.40 -11.92
CA LEU A 259 -6.09 18.92 -11.48
C LEU A 259 -6.25 17.79 -10.46
N PHE A 260 -7.16 17.91 -9.50
CA PHE A 260 -7.47 16.84 -8.55
C PHE A 260 -8.03 15.60 -9.24
N ALA A 261 -8.96 15.78 -10.19
CA ALA A 261 -9.55 14.71 -10.99
C ALA A 261 -8.50 13.90 -11.78
N PHE A 262 -7.44 14.57 -12.21
CA PHE A 262 -6.35 13.97 -12.98
C PHE A 262 -5.27 13.33 -12.08
N VAL A 263 -4.79 14.05 -11.06
CA VAL A 263 -3.65 13.64 -10.22
C VAL A 263 -4.01 12.53 -9.23
N ILE A 264 -5.17 12.61 -8.57
CA ILE A 264 -5.51 11.67 -7.49
C ILE A 264 -5.61 10.23 -7.97
N PRO A 265 -6.33 9.90 -9.07
CA PRO A 265 -6.38 8.53 -9.57
C PRO A 265 -5.00 7.97 -9.93
N LEU A 266 -4.13 8.79 -10.52
CA LEU A 266 -2.75 8.40 -10.83
C LEU A 266 -1.93 8.12 -9.57
N LEU A 267 -2.02 9.00 -8.56
CA LEU A 267 -1.30 8.83 -7.29
C LEU A 267 -1.78 7.58 -6.54
N VAL A 268 -3.10 7.36 -6.46
CA VAL A 268 -3.68 6.15 -5.86
C VAL A 268 -3.23 4.91 -6.62
N PHE A 269 -3.22 4.94 -7.96
CA PHE A 269 -2.76 3.84 -8.80
C PHE A 269 -1.29 3.46 -8.52
N TYR A 270 -0.37 4.44 -8.54
CA TYR A 270 1.04 4.15 -8.31
C TYR A 270 1.35 3.70 -6.89
N LEU A 271 0.75 4.37 -5.89
CA LEU A 271 0.93 3.98 -4.49
C LEU A 271 0.39 2.58 -4.21
N SER A 272 -0.79 2.24 -4.77
CA SER A 272 -1.38 0.92 -4.63
C SER A 272 -0.57 -0.15 -5.38
N PHE A 273 -0.04 0.14 -6.57
CA PHE A 273 0.85 -0.77 -7.30
C PHE A 273 2.17 -1.04 -6.55
N VAL A 274 2.79 -0.01 -5.98
CA VAL A 274 4.01 -0.18 -5.14
C VAL A 274 3.68 -0.97 -3.87
N SER A 275 2.56 -0.69 -3.22
CA SER A 275 2.07 -1.46 -2.08
C SER A 275 1.86 -2.95 -2.43
N MET A 276 1.33 -3.22 -3.63
CA MET A 276 1.15 -4.56 -4.17
C MET A 276 2.50 -5.30 -4.34
N ILE A 277 3.53 -4.61 -4.86
CA ILE A 277 4.91 -5.14 -4.96
C ILE A 277 5.51 -5.44 -3.59
N ILE A 278 5.44 -4.50 -2.64
CA ILE A 278 6.03 -4.71 -1.31
C ILE A 278 5.33 -5.86 -0.59
N SER A 279 4.00 -5.97 -0.74
CA SER A 279 3.21 -7.05 -0.15
C SER A 279 3.59 -8.40 -0.74
N THR A 280 3.86 -8.51 -2.04
CA THR A 280 4.29 -9.78 -2.65
C THR A 280 5.71 -10.19 -2.28
N LEU A 281 6.62 -9.22 -2.15
CA LEU A 281 7.95 -9.48 -1.60
C LEU A 281 7.87 -10.01 -0.16
N ARG A 282 6.96 -9.47 0.66
CA ARG A 282 6.70 -9.99 2.02
C ARG A 282 6.10 -11.39 2.00
N ILE A 283 5.20 -11.69 1.06
CA ILE A 283 4.65 -13.04 0.87
C ILE A 283 5.77 -14.03 0.49
N PHE A 284 6.68 -13.63 -0.40
CA PHE A 284 7.85 -14.45 -0.74
C PHE A 284 8.81 -14.64 0.44
N GLN A 285 8.99 -13.62 1.28
CA GLN A 285 9.74 -13.78 2.52
C GLN A 285 9.05 -14.78 3.45
N SER A 286 7.72 -14.72 3.57
CA SER A 286 6.95 -15.65 4.41
C SER A 286 7.02 -17.09 3.91
N SER A 287 7.08 -17.32 2.59
CA SER A 287 7.21 -18.67 2.03
C SER A 287 8.59 -19.26 2.29
N LYS A 288 9.66 -18.44 2.23
CA LYS A 288 10.99 -18.88 2.65
C LYS A 288 11.03 -19.21 4.14
N THR A 289 10.38 -18.42 5.00
CA THR A 289 10.28 -18.74 6.42
C THR A 289 9.45 -20.00 6.68
N TRP A 290 8.47 -20.30 5.83
CA TRP A 290 7.70 -21.54 5.89
C TRP A 290 8.56 -22.78 5.61
N GLU A 291 9.52 -22.70 4.67
CA GLU A 291 10.46 -23.81 4.42
C GLU A 291 11.31 -24.11 5.67
N ASN A 292 11.82 -23.06 6.32
CA ASN A 292 12.55 -23.19 7.59
C ASN A 292 11.66 -23.76 8.72
N PHE A 293 10.41 -23.30 8.80
CA PHE A 293 9.40 -23.84 9.71
C PHE A 293 9.13 -25.32 9.49
N ARG A 294 9.00 -25.73 8.23
CA ARG A 294 8.80 -27.14 7.87
C ARG A 294 10.02 -27.99 8.21
N ALA A 295 11.22 -27.46 8.02
CA ALA A 295 12.46 -28.12 8.42
C ALA A 295 12.52 -28.31 9.95
N LEU A 296 12.18 -27.27 10.73
CA LEU A 296 12.16 -27.37 12.19
C LEU A 296 11.09 -28.34 12.69
N THR A 297 9.85 -28.24 12.20
CA THR A 297 8.76 -29.14 12.60
C THR A 297 9.07 -30.59 12.23
N SER A 298 9.67 -30.84 11.07
CA SER A 298 10.18 -32.18 10.70
C SER A 298 11.32 -32.67 11.59
N LEU A 299 12.08 -31.78 12.21
CA LEU A 299 13.12 -32.12 13.16
C LEU A 299 12.50 -32.41 14.53
N LEU A 300 11.55 -31.60 14.99
CA LEU A 300 10.85 -31.77 16.27
C LEU A 300 10.06 -33.09 16.33
N THR A 301 9.48 -33.55 15.22
CA THR A 301 8.78 -34.85 15.16
C THR A 301 9.72 -36.04 15.37
N ARG A 302 11.03 -35.91 15.13
CA ARG A 302 12.02 -36.94 15.48
C ARG A 302 12.22 -37.09 16.99
N PHE A 303 11.94 -36.03 17.75
CA PHE A 303 12.07 -36.00 19.21
C PHE A 303 10.73 -36.33 19.89
N GLU A 304 9.60 -35.82 19.41
CA GLU A 304 8.25 -36.18 19.90
C GLU A 304 7.37 -36.61 18.71
N PRO A 305 7.19 -37.93 18.45
CA PRO A 305 6.43 -38.41 17.30
C PRO A 305 4.93 -38.10 17.38
N GLY A 306 4.40 -37.81 18.57
CA GLY A 306 3.01 -37.41 18.80
C GLY A 306 2.73 -35.91 18.64
N LEU A 307 3.66 -35.14 18.06
CA LEU A 307 3.48 -33.70 17.83
C LEU A 307 2.44 -33.45 16.72
N ASP A 308 1.42 -32.64 17.02
CA ASP A 308 0.39 -32.26 16.05
C ASP A 308 0.90 -31.20 15.06
N VAL A 309 1.47 -31.68 13.96
CA VAL A 309 2.04 -30.83 12.90
C VAL A 309 0.95 -30.03 12.16
N GLU A 310 -0.27 -30.56 12.04
CA GLU A 310 -1.35 -29.87 11.34
C GLU A 310 -1.80 -28.61 12.10
N GLN A 311 -1.84 -28.67 13.43
CA GLN A 311 -2.11 -27.51 14.26
C GLN A 311 -1.00 -26.46 14.11
N ALA A 312 0.27 -26.88 14.05
CA ALA A 312 1.41 -25.98 13.86
C ALA A 312 1.35 -25.25 12.49
N GLU A 313 1.07 -26.00 11.41
CA GLU A 313 0.86 -25.46 10.06
C GLU A 313 -0.26 -24.41 10.03
N THR A 314 -1.36 -24.70 10.73
CA THR A 314 -2.52 -23.80 10.81
C THR A 314 -2.17 -22.51 11.56
N ASN A 315 -1.52 -22.62 12.72
CA ASN A 315 -1.11 -21.45 13.52
C ASN A 315 -0.17 -20.53 12.73
N PHE A 316 0.80 -21.10 12.01
CA PHE A 316 1.68 -20.32 11.14
C PHE A 316 0.92 -19.61 10.01
N GLY A 317 -0.03 -20.29 9.37
CA GLY A 317 -0.85 -19.69 8.32
C GLY A 317 -1.65 -18.48 8.79
N TRP A 318 -2.24 -18.53 9.99
CA TRP A 318 -2.97 -17.41 10.58
C TRP A 318 -2.06 -16.25 10.97
N ASN A 319 -0.92 -16.54 11.60
CA ASN A 319 0.00 -15.51 12.05
C ASN A 319 0.68 -14.76 10.90
N ASN A 320 0.79 -15.40 9.72
CA ASN A 320 1.42 -14.81 8.53
C ASN A 320 0.40 -14.41 7.45
N LEU A 321 -0.88 -14.22 7.80
CA LEU A 321 -1.94 -13.83 6.85
C LEU A 321 -1.92 -12.33 6.49
N GLU A 322 -1.36 -11.49 7.38
CA GLU A 322 -1.30 -10.03 7.24
C GLU A 322 -0.86 -9.52 5.84
N PRO A 323 0.26 -9.98 5.24
CA PRO A 323 0.69 -9.48 3.94
C PRO A 323 -0.28 -9.84 2.79
N TYR A 324 -1.02 -10.94 2.90
CA TYR A 324 -2.05 -11.30 1.91
C TYR A 324 -3.25 -10.35 1.97
N LEU A 325 -3.65 -9.91 3.17
CA LEU A 325 -4.72 -8.92 3.32
C LEU A 325 -4.33 -7.58 2.69
N TYR A 326 -3.10 -7.11 2.94
CA TYR A 326 -2.61 -5.87 2.32
C TYR A 326 -2.48 -5.98 0.81
N PHE A 327 -2.10 -7.14 0.29
CA PHE A 327 -2.11 -7.39 -1.14
C PHE A 327 -3.52 -7.24 -1.71
N ILE A 328 -4.54 -7.89 -1.12
CA ILE A 328 -5.93 -7.80 -1.57
C ILE A 328 -6.45 -6.34 -1.53
N PHE A 329 -6.18 -5.60 -0.45
CA PHE A 329 -6.55 -4.18 -0.37
C PHE A 329 -5.83 -3.32 -1.43
N SER A 330 -4.56 -3.60 -1.70
CA SER A 330 -3.80 -2.90 -2.74
C SER A 330 -4.41 -3.15 -4.12
N VAL A 331 -4.74 -4.41 -4.41
CA VAL A 331 -5.38 -4.78 -5.67
C VAL A 331 -6.75 -4.11 -5.84
N PHE A 332 -7.54 -4.01 -4.78
CA PHE A 332 -8.80 -3.26 -4.78
C PHE A 332 -8.57 -1.82 -5.25
N PHE A 333 -7.60 -1.09 -4.67
CA PHE A 333 -7.31 0.28 -5.08
C PHE A 333 -6.77 0.38 -6.51
N VAL A 334 -5.94 -0.56 -6.96
CA VAL A 334 -5.45 -0.61 -8.36
C VAL A 334 -6.63 -0.77 -9.33
N ILE A 335 -7.53 -1.71 -9.09
CA ILE A 335 -8.67 -2.01 -9.97
C ILE A 335 -9.61 -0.81 -10.10
N PHE A 336 -9.88 -0.08 -9.01
CA PHE A 336 -10.76 1.09 -9.05
C PHE A 336 -10.10 2.34 -9.62
N SER A 337 -8.79 2.53 -9.41
CA SER A 337 -8.06 3.71 -9.89
C SER A 337 -7.67 3.62 -11.36
N PHE A 338 -7.31 2.43 -11.86
CA PHE A 338 -6.88 2.23 -13.25
C PHE A 338 -7.87 2.71 -14.34
N PRO A 339 -9.19 2.44 -14.28
CA PRO A 339 -10.13 2.90 -15.30
C PRO A 339 -10.44 4.41 -15.21
N VAL A 340 -10.08 5.05 -14.09
CA VAL A 340 -10.30 6.49 -13.85
C VAL A 340 -9.06 7.31 -14.22
N ALA A 341 -7.87 6.73 -14.05
CA ALA A 341 -6.61 7.37 -14.35
C ALA A 341 -6.38 7.55 -15.87
N ASP A 342 -5.66 8.61 -16.22
CA ASP A 342 -5.26 8.86 -17.60
C ASP A 342 -4.17 7.88 -18.03
N LYS A 343 -4.49 7.05 -19.03
CA LYS A 343 -3.61 6.00 -19.55
C LYS A 343 -2.36 6.56 -20.24
N GLY A 344 -2.37 7.81 -20.69
CA GLY A 344 -1.19 8.46 -21.30
C GLY A 344 -0.01 8.60 -20.33
N TRP A 345 -0.29 8.63 -19.03
CA TRP A 345 0.71 8.78 -17.97
C TRP A 345 1.09 7.46 -17.29
N ILE A 346 0.47 6.35 -17.68
CA ILE A 346 0.74 5.02 -17.14
C ILE A 346 1.58 4.24 -18.16
N PRO A 347 2.82 3.84 -17.86
CA PRO A 347 3.63 3.02 -18.74
C PRO A 347 3.16 1.55 -18.71
N CYS A 348 1.99 1.29 -19.28
CA CYS A 348 1.29 -0.01 -19.20
C CYS A 348 2.17 -1.18 -19.64
N SER A 349 2.99 -1.00 -20.68
CA SER A 349 3.85 -2.05 -21.21
C SER A 349 4.98 -2.45 -20.24
N GLU A 350 5.56 -1.49 -19.51
CA GLU A 350 6.62 -1.76 -18.52
C GLU A 350 6.03 -2.33 -17.23
N LEU A 351 4.86 -1.84 -16.82
CA LEU A 351 4.17 -2.37 -15.64
C LEU A 351 3.67 -3.80 -15.89
N SER A 352 3.32 -4.14 -17.13
CA SER A 352 2.96 -5.51 -17.51
C SER A 352 4.13 -6.48 -17.37
N THR A 353 5.34 -6.11 -17.80
CA THR A 353 6.51 -7.00 -17.63
C THR A 353 6.84 -7.20 -16.16
N VAL A 354 6.72 -6.15 -15.33
CA VAL A 354 6.83 -6.25 -13.87
C VAL A 354 5.76 -7.20 -13.30
N ALA A 355 4.51 -7.09 -13.78
CA ALA A 355 3.43 -7.97 -13.34
C ALA A 355 3.70 -9.44 -13.71
N ILE A 356 4.17 -9.74 -14.93
CA ILE A 356 4.56 -11.09 -15.37
C ILE A 356 5.69 -11.65 -14.49
N PHE A 357 6.68 -10.82 -14.18
CA PHE A 357 7.77 -11.20 -13.28
C PHE A 357 7.24 -11.61 -11.90
N PHE A 358 6.34 -10.82 -11.30
CA PHE A 358 5.75 -11.16 -10.01
C PHE A 358 4.81 -12.36 -10.08
N THR A 359 4.12 -12.63 -11.20
CA THR A 359 3.40 -13.88 -11.42
C THR A 359 4.35 -15.08 -11.36
N ALA A 360 5.49 -15.01 -12.06
CA ALA A 360 6.47 -16.10 -12.10
C ALA A 360 7.13 -16.36 -10.73
N VAL A 361 7.49 -15.30 -10.00
CA VAL A 361 8.05 -15.41 -8.64
C VAL A 361 7.01 -15.97 -7.67
N SER A 362 5.77 -15.49 -7.73
CA SER A 362 4.68 -15.98 -6.87
C SER A 362 4.35 -17.44 -7.15
N TYR A 363 4.38 -17.87 -8.41
CA TYR A 363 4.16 -19.27 -8.78
C TYR A 363 5.25 -20.18 -8.21
N LYS A 364 6.52 -19.78 -8.29
CA LYS A 364 7.64 -20.53 -7.72
C LYS A 364 7.57 -20.62 -6.19
N SER A 365 6.90 -19.66 -5.56
CA SER A 365 6.68 -19.60 -4.12
C SER A 365 5.56 -20.53 -3.60
N LEU A 366 4.79 -21.18 -4.49
CA LEU A 366 3.67 -22.05 -4.09
C LEU A 366 4.16 -23.39 -3.51
N ASN A 367 3.39 -23.95 -2.58
CA ASN A 367 3.67 -25.24 -1.96
C ASN A 367 3.66 -26.37 -3.03
N PRO A 368 4.59 -27.35 -3.02
CA PRO A 368 4.61 -28.46 -3.97
C PRO A 368 3.30 -29.26 -4.08
N THR A 369 2.53 -29.40 -3.00
CA THR A 369 1.20 -30.06 -3.04
C THR A 369 0.15 -29.22 -3.78
N ALA A 370 0.24 -27.90 -3.66
CA ALA A 370 -0.56 -26.94 -4.41
C ALA A 370 -0.15 -26.86 -5.88
N ALA A 371 1.12 -27.15 -6.19
CA ALA A 371 1.70 -26.94 -7.51
C ALA A 371 0.99 -27.72 -8.63
N MET A 372 0.42 -28.90 -8.35
CA MET A 372 -0.31 -29.67 -9.38
C MET A 372 -1.61 -28.98 -9.83
N TYR A 373 -2.43 -28.54 -8.87
CA TYR A 373 -3.66 -27.81 -9.15
C TYR A 373 -3.37 -26.41 -9.69
N ALA A 374 -2.41 -25.71 -9.08
CA ALA A 374 -1.96 -24.40 -9.53
C ALA A 374 -1.39 -24.41 -10.95
N ARG A 375 -0.63 -25.45 -11.34
CA ARG A 375 -0.11 -25.60 -12.71
C ARG A 375 -1.25 -25.74 -13.72
N ARG A 376 -2.27 -26.55 -13.41
CA ARG A 376 -3.44 -26.71 -14.27
C ARG A 376 -4.21 -25.39 -14.39
N ALA A 377 -4.48 -24.74 -13.26
CA ALA A 377 -5.18 -23.46 -13.20
C ALA A 377 -4.45 -22.36 -13.99
N MET A 378 -3.14 -22.19 -13.78
CA MET A 378 -2.31 -21.23 -14.50
C MET A 378 -2.25 -21.52 -16.01
N LEU A 379 -2.17 -22.79 -16.41
CA LEU A 379 -2.18 -23.15 -17.83
C LEU A 379 -3.51 -22.77 -18.51
N ILE A 380 -4.63 -23.00 -17.83
CA ILE A 380 -5.97 -22.62 -18.33
C ILE A 380 -6.08 -21.10 -18.42
N GLU A 381 -5.61 -20.39 -17.40
CA GLU A 381 -5.61 -18.94 -17.32
C GLU A 381 -4.81 -18.31 -18.47
N VAL A 382 -3.55 -18.74 -18.65
CA VAL A 382 -2.68 -18.33 -19.76
C VAL A 382 -3.32 -18.64 -21.11
N THR A 383 -3.87 -19.85 -21.27
CA THR A 383 -4.52 -20.26 -22.53
C THR A 383 -5.74 -19.38 -22.82
N SER A 384 -6.55 -19.08 -21.81
CA SER A 384 -7.74 -18.24 -21.95
C SER A 384 -7.38 -16.79 -22.27
N SER A 385 -6.39 -16.22 -21.59
CA SER A 385 -5.89 -14.88 -21.87
C SER A 385 -5.27 -14.77 -23.26
N LEU A 386 -4.54 -15.81 -23.71
CA LEU A 386 -3.96 -15.86 -25.05
C LEU A 386 -5.07 -15.88 -26.11
N CYS A 387 -6.12 -16.67 -25.92
CA CYS A 387 -7.32 -16.66 -26.76
C CYS A 387 -8.00 -15.28 -26.77
N GLY A 388 -8.04 -14.56 -25.64
CA GLY A 388 -8.56 -13.18 -25.60
C GLY A 388 -7.69 -12.19 -26.38
N LEU A 389 -6.36 -12.33 -26.29
CA LEU A 389 -5.40 -11.49 -26.98
C LEU A 389 -5.41 -11.69 -28.51
N THR A 390 -5.93 -12.81 -29.03
CA THR A 390 -6.01 -13.02 -30.49
C THR A 390 -6.97 -12.04 -31.18
N GLN A 391 -7.82 -11.34 -30.44
CA GLN A 391 -8.64 -10.25 -30.98
C GLN A 391 -7.84 -9.01 -31.38
N LEU A 392 -6.60 -8.85 -30.88
CA LEU A 392 -5.71 -7.73 -31.20
C LEU A 392 -4.88 -7.96 -32.49
N LEU A 393 -4.94 -9.17 -33.07
CA LEU A 393 -4.19 -9.54 -34.28
C LEU A 393 -4.85 -8.98 -35.55
N PRO A 394 -4.05 -8.67 -36.60
CA PRO A 394 -4.56 -8.13 -37.85
C PRO A 394 -5.51 -9.10 -38.57
N GLU A 395 -6.43 -8.56 -39.37
CA GLU A 395 -7.58 -9.30 -39.95
C GLU A 395 -7.19 -10.52 -40.81
N ASN A 396 -5.96 -10.56 -41.32
CA ASN A 396 -5.45 -11.63 -42.18
C ASN A 396 -5.27 -12.98 -41.47
N MET A 397 -5.25 -13.02 -40.12
CA MET A 397 -5.02 -14.25 -39.33
C MET A 397 -6.34 -14.83 -38.79
N THR A 398 -7.26 -15.21 -39.69
CA THR A 398 -8.62 -15.67 -39.37
C THR A 398 -8.67 -16.91 -38.48
N VAL A 399 -7.77 -17.89 -38.66
CA VAL A 399 -7.72 -19.11 -37.84
C VAL A 399 -7.40 -18.80 -36.37
N LEU A 400 -6.45 -17.89 -36.14
CA LEU A 400 -6.02 -17.53 -34.78
C LEU A 400 -7.08 -16.66 -34.07
N ARG A 401 -7.81 -15.84 -34.83
CA ARG A 401 -8.92 -15.01 -34.32
C ARG A 401 -10.15 -15.83 -33.93
N PHE A 402 -10.37 -17.01 -34.52
CA PHE A 402 -11.47 -17.91 -34.16
C PHE A 402 -11.43 -18.33 -32.68
N LEU A 403 -10.23 -18.51 -32.12
CA LEU A 403 -10.03 -18.88 -30.70
C LEU A 403 -10.58 -17.84 -29.71
N GLY A 404 -10.60 -16.56 -30.10
CA GLY A 404 -11.09 -15.45 -29.29
C GLY A 404 -12.52 -15.03 -29.62
N HIS A 405 -13.18 -15.67 -30.59
CA HIS A 405 -14.49 -15.22 -31.06
C HIS A 405 -15.59 -15.47 -30.01
N THR A 406 -16.47 -14.49 -29.82
CA THR A 406 -17.67 -14.66 -28.98
C THR A 406 -18.80 -15.21 -29.86
N PHE A 407 -19.23 -16.45 -29.62
CA PHE A 407 -20.23 -17.13 -30.45
C PHE A 407 -21.65 -16.62 -30.20
N ALA A 408 -22.00 -16.37 -28.93
CA ALA A 408 -23.30 -15.83 -28.56
C ALA A 408 -23.21 -15.00 -27.28
N THR A 409 -24.06 -13.98 -27.14
CA THR A 409 -24.18 -13.19 -25.91
C THR A 409 -25.60 -13.32 -25.35
N VAL A 410 -25.73 -13.92 -24.17
CA VAL A 410 -27.03 -14.15 -23.51
C VAL A 410 -27.20 -13.13 -22.38
N PRO A 411 -28.19 -12.22 -22.45
CA PRO A 411 -28.46 -11.30 -21.35
C PRO A 411 -29.12 -12.05 -20.19
N LEU A 412 -28.46 -12.11 -19.03
CA LEU A 412 -29.01 -12.73 -17.79
C LEU A 412 -29.87 -11.73 -16.99
N GLY A 413 -29.88 -10.45 -17.37
CA GLY A 413 -30.68 -9.39 -16.77
C GLY A 413 -30.39 -8.01 -17.38
N LYS A 414 -30.82 -6.93 -16.73
CA LYS A 414 -30.59 -5.54 -17.20
C LYS A 414 -29.10 -5.12 -17.15
N SER A 415 -28.32 -5.70 -16.23
CA SER A 415 -26.95 -5.25 -15.92
C SER A 415 -25.85 -6.27 -16.20
N VAL A 416 -26.18 -7.54 -16.48
CA VAL A 416 -25.19 -8.63 -16.64
C VAL A 416 -25.46 -9.41 -17.93
N VAL A 417 -24.39 -9.68 -18.68
CA VAL A 417 -24.42 -10.43 -19.95
C VAL A 417 -23.41 -11.56 -19.89
N LEU A 418 -23.86 -12.78 -20.21
CA LEU A 418 -23.05 -13.98 -20.38
C LEU A 418 -22.50 -14.01 -21.81
N LYS A 419 -21.19 -14.17 -21.99
CA LYS A 419 -20.55 -14.32 -23.30
C LYS A 419 -20.16 -15.79 -23.51
N LEU A 420 -20.84 -16.47 -24.42
CA LEU A 420 -20.51 -17.84 -24.82
C LEU A 420 -19.31 -17.79 -25.77
N SER A 421 -18.14 -18.19 -25.26
CA SER A 421 -16.85 -18.19 -25.96
C SER A 421 -16.00 -19.36 -25.48
N LEU A 422 -14.97 -19.77 -26.23
CA LEU A 422 -14.03 -20.79 -25.77
C LEU A 422 -13.33 -20.38 -24.44
N PRO A 423 -12.89 -19.13 -24.26
CA PRO A 423 -12.43 -18.60 -22.97
C PRO A 423 -13.43 -18.77 -21.81
N CYS A 424 -14.74 -18.69 -22.08
CA CYS A 424 -15.78 -18.86 -21.06
C CYS A 424 -15.80 -20.30 -20.49
N LEU A 425 -15.68 -21.34 -21.33
CA LEU A 425 -15.57 -22.73 -20.87
C LEU A 425 -14.31 -22.95 -20.04
N LEU A 426 -13.18 -22.36 -20.46
CA LEU A 426 -11.92 -22.42 -19.73
C LEU A 426 -12.05 -21.75 -18.34
N TYR A 427 -12.69 -20.58 -18.24
CA TYR A 427 -12.93 -19.93 -16.94
C TYR A 427 -13.89 -20.71 -16.04
N VAL A 428 -14.93 -21.36 -16.58
CA VAL A 428 -15.79 -22.25 -15.78
C VAL A 428 -14.97 -23.40 -15.18
N TYR A 429 -14.07 -23.99 -15.95
CA TYR A 429 -13.15 -25.01 -15.45
C TYR A 429 -12.14 -24.45 -14.45
N LEU A 430 -11.67 -23.22 -14.63
CA LEU A 430 -10.84 -22.50 -13.65
C LEU A 430 -11.58 -22.34 -12.31
N PHE A 431 -12.84 -21.88 -12.31
CA PHE A 431 -13.65 -21.78 -11.08
C PHE A 431 -13.82 -23.15 -10.39
N TYR A 432 -14.02 -24.22 -11.16
CA TYR A 432 -14.03 -25.58 -10.62
C TYR A 432 -12.72 -25.93 -9.90
N LEU A 433 -11.56 -25.60 -10.49
CA LEU A 433 -10.25 -25.82 -9.87
C LEU A 433 -10.05 -24.95 -8.62
N LEU A 434 -10.47 -23.68 -8.63
CA LEU A 434 -10.41 -22.81 -7.44
C LEU A 434 -11.22 -23.39 -6.28
N ILE A 435 -12.45 -23.85 -6.55
CA ILE A 435 -13.30 -24.49 -5.55
C ILE A 435 -12.71 -25.84 -5.09
N SER A 436 -12.09 -26.59 -5.99
CA SER A 436 -11.40 -27.84 -5.65
C SER A 436 -10.22 -27.58 -4.70
N MET A 437 -9.40 -26.56 -4.97
CA MET A 437 -8.30 -26.14 -4.10
C MET A 437 -8.79 -25.70 -2.72
N ALA A 438 -9.92 -24.99 -2.65
CA ALA A 438 -10.52 -24.59 -1.37
C ALA A 438 -10.94 -25.81 -0.54
N ARG A 439 -11.61 -26.81 -1.15
CA ARG A 439 -12.17 -27.98 -0.46
C ARG A 439 -11.12 -28.95 0.11
N ILE A 440 -9.87 -28.87 -0.32
CA ILE A 440 -8.78 -29.73 0.18
C ILE A 440 -8.69 -29.62 1.71
N ARG A 441 -8.57 -30.77 2.39
CA ARG A 441 -8.49 -30.88 3.86
C ARG A 441 -9.65 -30.19 4.60
N GLY A 442 -10.88 -30.29 4.08
CA GLY A 442 -12.07 -29.76 4.75
C GLY A 442 -12.10 -28.23 4.85
N PHE A 443 -11.92 -27.54 3.72
CA PHE A 443 -11.84 -26.06 3.60
C PHE A 443 -10.59 -25.39 4.18
N ARG A 444 -9.71 -26.12 4.88
CA ARG A 444 -8.41 -25.60 5.34
C ARG A 444 -7.48 -25.24 4.17
N GLY A 445 -7.67 -25.85 2.99
CA GLY A 445 -6.96 -25.51 1.76
C GLY A 445 -7.18 -24.07 1.27
N THR A 446 -8.21 -23.38 1.76
CA THR A 446 -8.46 -21.98 1.40
C THR A 446 -7.26 -21.08 1.71
N TYR A 447 -6.73 -21.16 2.92
CA TYR A 447 -5.61 -20.28 3.33
C TYR A 447 -4.25 -20.82 2.88
N CYS A 448 -4.07 -22.14 2.89
CA CYS A 448 -2.77 -22.75 2.56
C CYS A 448 -2.49 -22.90 1.06
N ILE A 449 -3.53 -22.91 0.22
CA ILE A 449 -3.43 -23.22 -1.22
C ILE A 449 -4.09 -22.15 -2.07
N LEU A 450 -5.37 -21.83 -1.81
CA LEU A 450 -6.12 -20.90 -2.66
C LEU A 450 -5.63 -19.46 -2.53
N VAL A 451 -5.48 -18.93 -1.31
CA VAL A 451 -5.04 -17.54 -1.08
C VAL A 451 -3.65 -17.26 -1.71
N PRO A 452 -2.63 -18.12 -1.57
CA PRO A 452 -1.37 -17.97 -2.29
C PRO A 452 -1.52 -18.03 -3.83
N TYR A 453 -2.40 -18.90 -4.34
CA TYR A 453 -2.69 -18.96 -5.78
C TYR A 453 -3.36 -17.67 -6.28
N LEU A 454 -4.29 -17.10 -5.51
CA LEU A 454 -4.96 -15.86 -5.88
C LEU A 454 -3.97 -14.71 -6.11
N VAL A 455 -2.84 -14.67 -5.40
CA VAL A 455 -1.78 -13.68 -5.66
C VAL A 455 -1.25 -13.81 -7.10
N CYS A 456 -1.00 -15.05 -7.56
CA CYS A 456 -0.55 -15.31 -8.92
C CYS A 456 -1.61 -14.91 -9.95
N PHE A 457 -2.86 -15.28 -9.69
CA PHE A 457 -4.03 -14.95 -10.51
C PHE A 457 -4.19 -13.43 -10.66
N MET A 458 -4.17 -12.67 -9.56
CA MET A 458 -4.33 -11.21 -9.62
C MET A 458 -3.21 -10.53 -10.42
N TRP A 459 -1.96 -10.99 -10.30
CA TRP A 459 -0.85 -10.44 -11.09
C TRP A 459 -0.96 -10.77 -12.58
N TRP A 460 -1.39 -11.99 -12.92
CA TRP A 460 -1.56 -12.39 -14.32
C TRP A 460 -2.72 -11.63 -14.97
N GLU A 461 -3.90 -11.61 -14.35
CA GLU A 461 -5.06 -10.86 -14.83
C GLU A 461 -4.73 -9.39 -15.03
N PHE A 462 -4.05 -8.78 -14.05
CA PHE A 462 -3.64 -7.39 -14.15
C PHE A 462 -2.60 -7.16 -15.26
N SER A 463 -1.68 -8.10 -15.48
CA SER A 463 -0.76 -8.04 -16.62
C SER A 463 -1.50 -8.05 -17.96
N VAL A 464 -2.50 -8.92 -18.12
CA VAL A 464 -3.30 -9.02 -19.35
C VAL A 464 -4.05 -7.71 -19.63
N VAL A 465 -4.65 -7.12 -18.59
CA VAL A 465 -5.30 -5.80 -18.67
C VAL A 465 -4.33 -4.69 -19.11
N LEU A 466 -3.12 -4.69 -18.56
CA LEU A 466 -2.06 -3.73 -18.93
C LEU A 466 -1.59 -3.95 -20.37
N LEU A 467 -1.44 -5.20 -20.82
CA LEU A 467 -1.10 -5.53 -22.21
C LEU A 467 -2.16 -5.05 -23.19
N GLN A 468 -3.44 -5.29 -22.89
CA GLN A 468 -4.56 -4.82 -23.72
C GLN A 468 -4.61 -3.29 -23.82
N SER A 469 -4.12 -2.58 -22.80
CA SER A 469 -4.06 -1.11 -22.79
C SER A 469 -2.73 -0.54 -23.29
N SER A 470 -1.79 -1.38 -23.72
CA SER A 470 -0.46 -0.95 -24.18
C SER A 470 -0.46 -0.52 -25.65
N SER A 471 0.42 0.43 -25.98
CA SER A 471 0.67 0.82 -27.37
C SER A 471 1.76 -0.04 -27.99
N ALA A 472 1.69 -0.30 -29.30
CA ALA A 472 2.72 -1.06 -30.02
C ALA A 472 4.12 -0.43 -29.86
N VAL A 473 4.21 0.91 -29.88
CA VAL A 473 5.44 1.66 -29.62
C VAL A 473 5.96 1.41 -28.21
N GLY A 474 5.07 1.39 -27.21
CA GLY A 474 5.41 1.07 -25.83
C GLY A 474 5.99 -0.34 -25.69
N LEU A 475 5.42 -1.31 -26.40
CA LEU A 475 5.85 -2.72 -26.36
C LEU A 475 7.21 -2.91 -27.05
N ILE A 476 7.47 -2.24 -28.17
CA ILE A 476 8.80 -2.22 -28.80
C ILE A 476 9.82 -1.58 -27.85
N ARG A 477 9.46 -0.45 -27.22
CA ARG A 477 10.32 0.26 -26.25
C ARG A 477 10.71 -0.64 -25.08
N THR A 478 9.77 -1.41 -24.51
CA THR A 478 10.07 -2.33 -23.40
C THR A 478 10.98 -3.46 -23.85
N CYS A 479 10.70 -4.09 -25.00
CA CYS A 479 11.53 -5.17 -25.55
C CYS A 479 12.97 -4.70 -25.76
N VAL A 480 13.16 -3.52 -26.34
CA VAL A 480 14.49 -2.92 -26.54
C VAL A 480 15.14 -2.56 -25.21
N ALA A 481 14.40 -1.96 -24.28
CA ALA A 481 14.92 -1.58 -22.96
C ALA A 481 15.39 -2.81 -22.16
N TYR A 482 14.62 -3.91 -22.15
CA TYR A 482 15.02 -5.15 -21.48
C TYR A 482 16.21 -5.83 -22.16
N PHE A 483 16.26 -5.82 -23.50
CA PHE A 483 17.40 -6.33 -24.24
C PHE A 483 18.67 -5.53 -23.91
N LEU A 484 18.58 -4.20 -23.91
CA LEU A 484 19.68 -3.33 -23.49
C LEU A 484 20.04 -3.51 -22.00
N PHE A 485 19.06 -3.70 -21.12
CA PHE A 485 19.32 -3.94 -19.70
C PHE A 485 20.10 -5.24 -19.48
N LEU A 486 19.72 -6.33 -20.16
CA LEU A 486 20.39 -7.62 -20.02
C LEU A 486 21.81 -7.64 -20.60
N PHE A 487 22.07 -6.91 -21.69
CA PHE A 487 23.37 -6.95 -22.39
C PHE A 487 24.24 -5.71 -22.17
N ALA A 488 23.66 -4.51 -22.22
CA ALA A 488 24.43 -3.26 -22.15
C ALA A 488 24.84 -2.91 -20.71
N LEU A 489 24.01 -3.18 -19.70
CA LEU A 489 24.31 -2.83 -18.31
C LEU A 489 25.50 -3.63 -17.74
N PRO A 490 25.60 -4.95 -17.94
CA PRO A 490 26.79 -5.71 -17.55
C PRO A 490 28.06 -5.27 -18.29
N VAL A 491 27.95 -4.97 -19.60
CA VAL A 491 29.08 -4.49 -20.41
C VAL A 491 29.52 -3.09 -19.98
N LEU A 492 28.58 -2.19 -19.69
CA LEU A 492 28.85 -0.86 -19.17
C LEU A 492 29.48 -0.94 -17.78
N ALA A 493 28.96 -1.78 -16.88
CA ALA A 493 29.53 -1.98 -15.55
C ALA A 493 30.96 -2.54 -15.64
N PHE A 494 31.21 -3.50 -16.54
CA PHE A 494 32.55 -4.03 -16.79
C PHE A 494 33.48 -2.98 -17.40
N GLY A 495 33.00 -2.19 -18.36
CA GLY A 495 33.75 -1.09 -18.96
C GLY A 495 34.09 0.03 -17.96
N LEU A 496 33.15 0.39 -17.09
CA LEU A 496 33.36 1.35 -15.99
C LEU A 496 34.33 0.78 -14.95
N ALA A 497 34.24 -0.50 -14.60
CA ALA A 497 35.19 -1.16 -13.70
C ALA A 497 36.61 -1.17 -14.28
N ILE A 498 36.76 -1.45 -15.58
CA ILE A 498 38.04 -1.36 -16.29
C ILE A 498 38.55 0.09 -16.32
N MET A 499 37.72 1.07 -16.66
CA MET A 499 38.11 2.48 -16.65
C MET A 499 38.55 2.93 -15.25
N LEU A 500 37.84 2.50 -14.21
CA LEU A 500 38.15 2.83 -12.82
C LEU A 500 39.45 2.14 -12.37
N PHE A 501 39.68 0.90 -12.80
CA PHE A 501 40.94 0.18 -12.56
C PHE A 501 42.12 0.86 -13.28
N ILE A 502 41.96 1.25 -14.54
CA ILE A 502 42.97 2.00 -15.30
C ILE A 502 43.23 3.37 -14.65
N GLN A 503 42.19 4.06 -14.19
CA GLN A 503 42.32 5.34 -13.52
C GLN A 503 43.00 5.21 -12.15
N LEU A 504 42.69 4.16 -11.38
CA LEU A 504 43.38 3.84 -10.13
C LEU A 504 44.85 3.49 -10.36
N PHE A 505 45.14 2.73 -11.42
CA PHE A 505 46.50 2.36 -11.80
C PHE A 505 47.30 3.58 -12.29
N LYS A 506 46.69 4.44 -13.10
CA LYS A 506 47.29 5.69 -13.56
C LYS A 506 47.52 6.66 -12.39
N TRP A 507 46.53 6.79 -11.50
CA TRP A 507 46.64 7.56 -10.27
C TRP A 507 47.75 7.04 -9.36
N PHE A 508 47.91 5.71 -9.25
CA PHE A 508 48.99 5.07 -8.50
C PHE A 508 50.39 5.37 -9.07
N LEU A 509 50.51 5.46 -10.40
CA LEU A 509 51.77 5.81 -11.07
C LEU A 509 52.14 7.30 -11.01
N GLU A 510 51.17 8.18 -10.75
CA GLU A 510 51.33 9.65 -10.74
C GLU A 510 51.48 10.24 -9.31
N LEU A 511 51.69 9.39 -8.30
CA LEU A 511 51.67 9.77 -6.88
C LEU A 511 52.88 10.61 -6.44
N GLU A 512 52.65 11.91 -6.29
CA GLU A 512 53.34 12.78 -5.32
C GLU A 512 52.42 12.97 -4.09
N LEU A 513 52.92 12.66 -2.88
CA LEU A 513 52.20 12.63 -1.59
C LEU A 513 51.32 13.86 -1.29
N THR A 514 51.64 15.02 -1.88
CA THR A 514 50.98 16.31 -1.65
C THR A 514 49.59 16.40 -2.28
N LYS A 515 49.34 15.70 -3.39
CA LYS A 515 48.04 15.73 -4.10
C LYS A 515 46.97 14.89 -3.42
N MET A 516 47.37 13.88 -2.63
CA MET A 516 46.46 13.01 -1.85
C MET A 516 45.78 13.77 -0.70
N ILE A 517 46.47 14.73 -0.09
CA ILE A 517 45.91 15.53 1.02
C ILE A 517 44.84 16.49 0.49
N VAL A 518 45.07 17.12 -0.66
CA VAL A 518 44.14 18.09 -1.24
C VAL A 518 42.85 17.44 -1.75
N THR A 519 42.92 16.27 -2.37
CA THR A 519 41.73 15.53 -2.79
C THR A 519 40.94 14.97 -1.62
N LEU A 520 41.60 14.51 -0.55
CA LEU A 520 40.93 14.08 0.68
C LEU A 520 40.17 15.24 1.35
N VAL A 521 40.75 16.44 1.37
CA VAL A 521 40.11 17.65 1.90
C VAL A 521 38.92 18.09 1.02
N VAL A 522 39.08 18.08 -0.31
CA VAL A 522 37.99 18.44 -1.23
C VAL A 522 36.86 17.41 -1.24
N CYS A 523 37.13 16.13 -1.02
CA CYS A 523 36.12 15.09 -0.85
C CYS A 523 35.45 15.12 0.54
N ALA A 524 36.14 15.62 1.58
CA ALA A 524 35.56 15.81 2.91
C ALA A 524 34.51 16.93 2.92
N ILE A 525 34.68 17.99 2.11
CA ILE A 525 33.77 19.15 2.08
C ILE A 525 32.31 18.76 1.72
N PRO A 526 32.02 18.00 0.64
CA PRO A 526 30.67 17.51 0.34
C PRO A 526 30.10 16.59 1.41
N VAL A 527 30.94 15.78 2.06
CA VAL A 527 30.53 14.87 3.14
C VAL A 527 30.13 15.68 4.38
N THR A 528 30.90 16.70 4.75
CA THR A 528 30.56 17.62 5.84
C THR A 528 29.33 18.49 5.54
N LEU A 529 29.14 18.93 4.30
CA LEU A 529 27.93 19.63 3.85
C LEU A 529 26.70 18.72 3.90
N ARG A 530 26.84 17.44 3.55
CA ARG A 530 25.77 16.44 3.66
C ARG A 530 25.40 16.17 5.12
N LEU A 531 26.38 16.14 6.03
CA LEU A 531 26.15 16.08 7.48
C LEU A 531 25.51 17.37 8.04
N TRP A 532 25.76 18.54 7.43
CA TRP A 532 25.13 19.82 7.81
C TRP A 532 23.66 19.91 7.37
N THR A 533 23.29 19.36 6.21
CA THR A 533 21.88 19.29 5.74
C THR A 533 20.97 18.33 6.54
N ARG A 534 21.47 17.79 7.66
CA ARG A 534 20.72 16.95 8.63
C ARG A 534 19.51 17.68 9.25
N PHE A 535 19.28 18.95 8.95
CA PHE A 535 18.00 19.64 9.23
C PHE A 535 16.78 19.05 8.49
N SER A 536 17.00 18.22 7.45
CA SER A 536 15.94 17.43 6.81
C SER A 536 15.46 16.23 7.65
N THR A 537 16.13 15.88 8.75
CA THR A 537 15.80 14.63 9.49
C THR A 537 14.53 14.72 10.31
N SER A 538 13.94 15.89 10.58
CA SER A 538 12.67 15.97 11.33
C SER A 538 11.49 15.32 10.58
N ILE A 539 11.38 15.54 9.25
CA ILE A 539 10.34 14.87 8.45
C ILE A 539 10.67 13.39 8.26
N LEU A 540 11.95 13.06 8.07
CA LEU A 540 12.40 11.68 7.88
C LEU A 540 12.22 10.84 9.16
N ASP A 541 12.39 11.40 10.35
CA ASP A 541 12.22 10.72 11.63
C ASP A 541 10.74 10.55 11.98
N VAL A 542 9.87 11.51 11.61
CA VAL A 542 8.41 11.30 11.64
C VAL A 542 8.00 10.20 10.67
N PHE A 543 8.53 10.20 9.44
CA PHE A 543 8.31 9.11 8.48
C PHE A 543 8.89 7.78 8.96
N ARG A 544 10.04 7.77 9.64
CA ARG A 544 10.69 6.56 10.17
C ARG A 544 9.90 5.98 11.35
N SER A 545 9.42 6.84 12.25
CA SER A 545 8.51 6.47 13.34
C SER A 545 7.18 5.90 12.80
N LEU A 546 6.61 6.53 11.78
CA LEU A 546 5.38 6.06 11.14
C LEU A 546 5.60 4.76 10.32
N THR A 547 6.75 4.64 9.65
CA THR A 547 7.16 3.46 8.86
C THR A 547 7.51 2.26 9.73
N HIS A 548 7.82 2.44 11.03
CA HIS A 548 8.01 1.35 11.98
C HIS A 548 6.76 0.45 12.09
N ARG A 549 5.56 1.00 11.86
CA ARG A 549 4.31 0.20 11.78
C ARG A 549 4.15 -0.57 10.47
N GLY A 550 5.11 -0.50 9.56
CA GLY A 550 5.16 -1.16 8.26
C GLY A 550 4.85 -0.20 7.11
N PRO A 551 5.73 -0.05 6.10
CA PRO A 551 5.56 0.92 5.00
C PRO A 551 4.24 0.75 4.25
N VAL A 552 3.80 -0.50 4.06
CA VAL A 552 2.53 -0.84 3.40
C VAL A 552 1.32 -0.27 4.15
N LYS A 553 1.32 -0.31 5.49
CA LYS A 553 0.22 0.24 6.31
C LYS A 553 0.12 1.75 6.15
N VAL A 554 1.27 2.43 6.11
CA VAL A 554 1.33 3.88 5.89
C VAL A 554 0.81 4.23 4.50
N ILE A 555 1.23 3.51 3.47
CA ILE A 555 0.77 3.74 2.10
C ILE A 555 -0.75 3.55 2.00
N LEU A 556 -1.31 2.46 2.52
CA LEU A 556 -2.75 2.21 2.50
C LEU A 556 -3.54 3.23 3.31
N LEU A 557 -3.03 3.65 4.47
CA LEU A 557 -3.63 4.73 5.27
C LEU A 557 -3.65 6.04 4.48
N CYS A 558 -2.53 6.42 3.86
CA CYS A 558 -2.46 7.61 3.01
C CYS A 558 -3.45 7.54 1.84
N ILE A 559 -3.54 6.41 1.13
CA ILE A 559 -4.52 6.21 0.05
C ILE A 559 -5.95 6.39 0.58
N SER A 560 -6.28 5.78 1.72
CA SER A 560 -7.62 5.88 2.30
C SER A 560 -7.98 7.32 2.69
N LEU A 561 -7.04 8.09 3.23
CA LEU A 561 -7.21 9.49 3.58
C LEU A 561 -7.37 10.38 2.34
N VAL A 562 -6.57 10.14 1.29
CA VAL A 562 -6.66 10.87 0.03
C VAL A 562 -8.01 10.61 -0.65
N ILE A 563 -8.46 9.36 -0.70
CA ILE A 563 -9.76 9.01 -1.28
C ILE A 563 -10.91 9.60 -0.45
N PHE A 564 -10.83 9.54 0.88
CA PHE A 564 -11.84 10.14 1.75
C PHE A 564 -11.92 11.65 1.53
N PHE A 565 -10.79 12.36 1.55
CA PHE A 565 -10.74 13.80 1.28
C PHE A 565 -11.30 14.13 -0.10
N PHE A 566 -10.94 13.35 -1.13
CA PHE A 566 -11.47 13.52 -2.47
C PHE A 566 -12.98 13.28 -2.54
N ALA A 567 -13.49 12.23 -1.89
CA ALA A 567 -14.92 11.93 -1.86
C ALA A 567 -15.71 13.04 -1.16
N THR A 568 -15.21 13.54 -0.02
CA THR A 568 -15.80 14.69 0.68
C THR A 568 -15.77 15.95 -0.18
N TYR A 569 -14.65 16.23 -0.85
CA TYR A 569 -14.53 17.38 -1.74
C TYR A 569 -15.50 17.29 -2.93
N VAL A 570 -15.57 16.14 -3.61
CA VAL A 570 -16.52 15.89 -4.71
C VAL A 570 -17.96 16.01 -4.23
N TYR A 571 -18.29 15.48 -3.05
CA TYR A 571 -19.62 15.60 -2.46
C TYR A 571 -20.01 17.07 -2.21
N HIS A 572 -19.10 17.89 -1.70
CA HIS A 572 -19.33 19.32 -1.52
C HIS A 572 -19.40 20.09 -2.85
N ALA A 573 -18.56 19.72 -3.83
CA ALA A 573 -18.57 20.32 -5.16
C ALA A 573 -19.88 20.00 -5.93
N GLU A 574 -20.39 18.76 -5.85
CA GLU A 574 -21.71 18.40 -6.37
C GLU A 574 -22.87 18.99 -5.55
N GLY A 575 -22.63 19.31 -4.28
CA GLY A 575 -23.58 19.92 -3.35
C GLY A 575 -24.08 21.31 -3.75
N GLN A 576 -23.36 22.02 -4.64
CA GLN A 576 -23.93 23.14 -5.38
C GLN A 576 -24.85 22.62 -6.49
N LYS A 577 -25.98 22.03 -6.10
CA LYS A 577 -27.03 21.59 -7.02
C LYS A 577 -27.62 22.83 -7.69
N VAL A 578 -27.05 23.21 -8.82
CA VAL A 578 -27.61 24.22 -9.72
C VAL A 578 -29.02 23.74 -10.09
N TYR A 579 -30.06 24.45 -9.65
CA TYR A 579 -31.45 24.05 -9.89
C TYR A 579 -31.71 24.03 -11.40
N ASN A 580 -32.00 22.85 -11.97
CA ASN A 580 -32.43 22.71 -13.35
C ASN A 580 -33.80 23.38 -13.48
N SER A 581 -33.79 24.61 -13.99
CA SER A 581 -34.98 25.44 -14.05
C SER A 581 -35.53 25.41 -15.44
N THR A 582 -36.84 25.22 -15.57
CA THR A 582 -37.57 25.25 -16.85
C THR A 582 -37.83 26.68 -17.34
N LEU A 583 -37.05 27.66 -16.87
CA LEU A 583 -37.24 29.07 -17.19
C LEU A 583 -36.90 29.31 -18.67
N THR A 584 -37.88 29.76 -19.46
CA THR A 584 -37.65 30.09 -20.87
C THR A 584 -37.02 31.47 -21.02
N TRP A 585 -36.36 31.72 -22.16
CA TRP A 585 -35.81 33.04 -22.46
C TRP A 585 -36.88 34.13 -22.45
N SER A 586 -38.06 33.85 -22.99
CA SER A 586 -39.18 34.81 -23.02
C SER A 586 -39.59 35.25 -21.61
N GLN A 587 -39.73 34.30 -20.68
CA GLN A 587 -40.04 34.59 -19.27
C GLN A 587 -38.93 35.40 -18.60
N TYR A 588 -37.65 35.04 -18.84
CA TYR A 588 -36.52 35.78 -18.30
C TYR A 588 -36.47 37.21 -18.87
N SER A 589 -36.62 37.39 -20.18
CA SER A 589 -36.53 38.68 -20.84
C SER A 589 -37.66 39.64 -20.45
N GLN A 590 -38.84 39.13 -20.08
CA GLN A 590 -39.93 39.97 -19.58
C GLN A 590 -39.63 40.57 -18.21
N VAL A 591 -38.97 39.79 -17.34
CA VAL A 591 -38.72 40.16 -15.93
C VAL A 591 -37.36 40.84 -15.74
N CYS A 592 -36.37 40.49 -16.56
CA CYS A 592 -34.98 40.92 -16.42
C CYS A 592 -34.42 41.64 -17.67
N GLY A 593 -35.19 41.76 -18.74
CA GLY A 593 -34.76 42.39 -19.99
C GLY A 593 -35.25 43.84 -20.18
N PRO A 594 -35.21 44.35 -21.42
CA PRO A 594 -35.63 45.70 -21.77
C PRO A 594 -36.97 46.19 -21.19
N PRO A 595 -38.08 45.41 -21.23
CA PRO A 595 -39.36 45.88 -20.68
C PRO A 595 -39.33 46.13 -19.16
N ALA A 596 -38.48 45.42 -18.43
CA ALA A 596 -38.32 45.62 -16.98
C ALA A 596 -37.46 46.86 -16.67
N TRP A 597 -36.53 47.22 -17.55
CA TRP A 597 -35.70 48.42 -17.39
C TRP A 597 -36.50 49.70 -17.57
N GLU A 598 -37.45 49.71 -18.51
CA GLU A 598 -38.32 50.86 -18.78
C GLU A 598 -39.32 51.10 -17.63
N THR A 599 -39.76 50.05 -16.95
CA THR A 599 -40.75 50.12 -15.87
C THR A 599 -40.14 50.43 -14.50
N ASN A 600 -39.09 49.70 -14.11
CA ASN A 600 -38.53 49.75 -12.74
C ASN A 600 -37.11 50.35 -12.68
N GLY A 601 -36.47 50.62 -13.82
CA GLY A 601 -35.08 51.07 -13.90
C GLY A 601 -34.06 49.92 -13.73
N MET A 602 -32.95 50.01 -14.46
CA MET A 602 -31.96 48.91 -14.58
C MET A 602 -31.41 48.40 -13.24
N ALA A 603 -31.07 49.29 -12.31
CA ALA A 603 -30.48 48.88 -11.03
C ALA A 603 -31.45 48.06 -10.15
N GLN A 604 -32.74 48.46 -10.10
CA GLN A 604 -33.75 47.71 -9.35
C GLN A 604 -34.04 46.36 -10.02
N THR A 605 -34.09 46.33 -11.36
CA THR A 605 -34.19 45.06 -12.11
C THR A 605 -33.02 44.14 -11.80
N GLN A 606 -31.78 44.63 -11.75
CA GLN A 606 -30.60 43.81 -11.41
C GLN A 606 -30.67 43.22 -10.00
N ILE A 607 -31.11 44.01 -9.01
CA ILE A 607 -31.29 43.53 -7.64
C ILE A 607 -32.36 42.44 -7.60
N PHE A 608 -33.51 42.63 -8.26
CA PHE A 608 -34.57 41.63 -8.32
C PHE A 608 -34.12 40.34 -9.02
N CYS A 609 -33.47 40.48 -10.18
CA CYS A 609 -32.98 39.37 -10.97
C CYS A 609 -31.82 38.62 -10.31
N SER A 610 -31.16 39.19 -9.31
CA SER A 610 -30.16 38.50 -8.49
C SER A 610 -30.72 37.26 -7.77
N HIS A 611 -32.04 37.17 -7.55
CA HIS A 611 -32.68 35.99 -6.98
C HIS A 611 -32.65 34.77 -7.92
N LEU A 612 -32.45 34.97 -9.23
CA LEU A 612 -32.27 33.90 -10.20
C LEU A 612 -30.80 33.43 -10.27
N HIS A 613 -29.93 33.94 -9.40
CA HIS A 613 -28.52 33.58 -9.39
C HIS A 613 -28.31 32.09 -9.12
N GLY A 614 -27.52 31.44 -9.97
CA GLY A 614 -27.19 30.02 -9.83
C GLY A 614 -28.26 29.06 -10.35
N HIS A 615 -29.29 29.53 -11.05
CA HIS A 615 -30.19 28.66 -11.82
C HIS A 615 -29.49 28.14 -13.09
N ARG A 616 -29.73 26.87 -13.45
CA ARG A 616 -29.27 26.30 -14.72
C ARG A 616 -30.38 26.36 -15.73
N ILE A 617 -30.03 26.82 -16.92
CA ILE A 617 -30.96 26.98 -18.03
C ILE A 617 -30.37 26.41 -19.32
N THR A 618 -31.26 26.09 -20.24
CA THR A 618 -30.95 25.65 -21.60
C THR A 618 -31.82 26.45 -22.55
N TRP A 619 -31.18 27.24 -23.40
CA TRP A 619 -31.86 28.11 -24.35
C TRP A 619 -31.35 27.88 -25.77
N THR A 620 -32.14 28.31 -26.73
CA THR A 620 -31.83 28.24 -28.16
C THR A 620 -31.71 29.64 -28.73
N GLY A 621 -30.73 29.84 -29.61
CA GLY A 621 -30.50 31.12 -30.27
C GLY A 621 -29.68 30.96 -31.54
N ARG A 622 -29.57 32.06 -32.30
CA ARG A 622 -28.73 32.14 -33.50
C ARG A 622 -27.37 32.72 -33.14
N PHE A 623 -26.31 32.00 -33.50
CA PHE A 623 -24.94 32.47 -33.32
C PHE A 623 -24.70 33.72 -34.19
N LYS A 624 -24.21 34.81 -33.59
CA LYS A 624 -23.83 36.02 -34.34
C LYS A 624 -22.35 36.01 -34.67
N HIS A 625 -21.50 36.02 -33.65
CA HIS A 625 -20.05 36.01 -33.80
C HIS A 625 -19.37 35.53 -32.52
N VAL A 626 -18.09 35.16 -32.65
CA VAL A 626 -17.19 34.85 -31.54
C VAL A 626 -15.98 35.78 -31.61
N ARG A 627 -15.56 36.30 -30.45
CA ARG A 627 -14.32 37.05 -30.31
C ARG A 627 -13.49 36.50 -29.16
N VAL A 628 -12.19 36.74 -29.18
CA VAL A 628 -11.32 36.44 -28.04
C VAL A 628 -11.49 37.55 -27.01
N ALA A 629 -11.97 37.21 -25.82
CA ALA A 629 -12.14 38.13 -24.70
C ALA A 629 -10.82 38.34 -23.95
N GLU A 630 -10.15 37.23 -23.63
CA GLU A 630 -8.93 37.23 -22.83
C GLU A 630 -8.01 36.10 -23.27
N THR A 631 -6.70 36.33 -23.19
CA THR A 631 -5.66 35.33 -23.47
C THR A 631 -4.78 35.15 -22.25
N GLU A 632 -4.77 33.94 -21.69
CA GLU A 632 -3.94 33.57 -20.55
C GLU A 632 -2.77 32.69 -21.03
N ASN A 633 -1.54 33.05 -20.70
CA ASN A 633 -0.37 32.22 -20.97
C ASN A 633 0.57 32.24 -19.76
N GLY A 634 0.41 31.27 -18.87
CA GLY A 634 1.23 31.16 -17.66
C GLY A 634 2.73 31.03 -17.95
N ALA A 635 3.09 30.25 -18.98
CA ALA A 635 4.49 30.09 -19.38
C ALA A 635 5.13 31.41 -19.83
N GLN A 636 4.40 32.20 -20.63
CA GLN A 636 4.82 33.53 -21.06
C GLN A 636 4.97 34.48 -19.86
N SER A 637 4.07 34.44 -18.88
CA SER A 637 4.16 35.26 -17.66
C SER A 637 5.40 34.94 -16.83
N VAL A 638 5.73 33.66 -16.65
CA VAL A 638 6.94 33.23 -15.93
C VAL A 638 8.21 33.63 -16.70
N ILE A 639 8.24 33.40 -18.01
CA ILE A 639 9.39 33.75 -18.86
C ILE A 639 9.65 35.27 -18.85
N ASN A 640 8.59 36.09 -18.83
CA ASN A 640 8.70 37.55 -18.77
C ASN A 640 9.23 38.08 -17.43
N MET A 641 9.20 37.27 -16.37
CA MET A 641 9.75 37.63 -15.06
C MET A 641 11.28 37.44 -15.00
N LEU A 642 11.84 36.66 -15.92
CA LEU A 642 13.27 36.34 -15.96
C LEU A 642 14.06 37.40 -16.75
N PRO A 643 15.39 37.54 -16.51
CA PRO A 643 16.25 38.37 -17.33
C PRO A 643 16.18 37.99 -18.82
N VAL A 644 16.26 38.98 -19.71
CA VAL A 644 16.02 38.84 -21.16
C VAL A 644 16.79 37.67 -21.79
N PHE A 645 18.07 37.49 -21.44
CA PHE A 645 18.89 36.39 -21.96
C PHE A 645 18.33 35.00 -21.60
N MET A 646 17.96 34.79 -20.33
CA MET A 646 17.37 33.51 -19.88
C MET A 646 15.95 33.34 -20.44
N GLY A 647 15.19 34.42 -20.49
CA GLY A 647 13.82 34.42 -21.02
C GLY A 647 13.77 34.04 -22.50
N ASP A 648 14.65 34.60 -23.33
CA ASP A 648 14.72 34.27 -24.76
C ASP A 648 15.20 32.84 -25.01
N TRP A 649 16.19 32.38 -24.24
CA TRP A 649 16.64 30.99 -24.30
C TRP A 649 15.51 30.01 -23.94
N LEU A 650 14.79 30.24 -22.84
CA LEU A 650 13.65 29.40 -22.43
C LEU A 650 12.48 29.48 -23.43
N ARG A 651 12.21 30.67 -23.98
CA ARG A 651 11.17 30.88 -24.99
C ARG A 651 11.47 30.11 -26.28
N CYS A 652 12.73 29.91 -26.65
CA CYS A 652 13.10 29.05 -27.77
C CYS A 652 13.15 27.57 -27.41
N LEU A 653 13.56 27.21 -26.19
CA LEU A 653 13.65 25.82 -25.76
C LEU A 653 12.27 25.15 -25.69
N TYR A 654 11.28 25.84 -25.12
CA TYR A 654 9.92 25.31 -24.93
C TYR A 654 8.90 25.84 -25.95
N GLY A 655 9.24 26.91 -26.68
CA GLY A 655 8.38 27.50 -27.68
C GLY A 655 8.64 27.00 -29.09
N GLN A 656 8.24 27.81 -30.06
CA GLN A 656 8.44 27.59 -31.49
C GLN A 656 9.09 28.81 -32.10
N THR A 657 9.98 28.61 -33.07
CA THR A 657 10.54 29.69 -33.87
C THR A 657 9.48 30.19 -34.84
N TYR A 658 9.38 31.50 -35.02
CA TYR A 658 8.59 32.02 -36.14
C TYR A 658 9.18 31.53 -37.48
N PRO A 659 8.35 31.17 -38.47
CA PRO A 659 8.83 30.75 -39.79
C PRO A 659 9.54 31.91 -40.50
N LYS A 660 10.50 31.57 -41.36
CA LYS A 660 11.22 32.54 -42.21
C LYS A 660 10.44 32.80 -43.50
N CYS A 661 10.31 34.06 -43.92
CA CYS A 661 9.50 34.39 -45.09
C CYS A 661 10.32 34.19 -46.35
N GLU A 662 10.22 33.00 -46.93
CA GLU A 662 10.69 32.73 -48.28
C GLU A 662 9.58 33.01 -49.30
N PRO A 663 9.91 33.44 -50.54
CA PRO A 663 8.91 33.78 -51.56
C PRO A 663 8.00 32.62 -51.98
N LYS A 664 8.32 31.36 -51.60
CA LYS A 664 7.46 30.18 -51.82
C LYS A 664 6.41 29.94 -50.72
N ASN A 665 6.58 30.52 -49.53
CA ASN A 665 5.71 30.36 -48.35
C ASN A 665 4.93 31.64 -48.01
N SER A 666 4.72 32.52 -49.00
CA SER A 666 4.12 33.86 -48.80
C SER A 666 2.65 33.85 -48.33
N THR A 667 2.02 32.68 -48.24
CA THR A 667 0.66 32.48 -47.72
C THR A 667 0.61 32.20 -46.21
N GLU A 668 1.75 32.04 -45.53
CA GLU A 668 1.77 31.87 -44.07
C GLU A 668 1.68 33.22 -43.34
N GLU A 669 0.48 33.55 -42.85
CA GLU A 669 0.18 34.76 -42.07
C GLU A 669 1.13 34.95 -40.86
N LEU A 670 1.58 33.85 -40.27
CA LEU A 670 2.48 33.85 -39.10
C LEU A 670 3.87 34.42 -39.43
N CYS A 671 4.26 34.40 -40.69
CA CYS A 671 5.54 34.92 -41.15
C CYS A 671 5.55 36.46 -41.20
N GLN A 672 4.44 37.06 -41.60
CA GLN A 672 4.28 38.53 -41.62
C GLN A 672 4.40 39.11 -40.20
N ILE A 673 3.90 38.38 -39.20
CA ILE A 673 3.99 38.77 -37.79
C ILE A 673 5.45 38.78 -37.30
N LYS A 674 6.34 37.96 -37.86
CA LYS A 674 7.75 37.93 -37.42
C LYS A 674 8.49 39.24 -37.68
N ALA A 675 8.13 39.95 -38.75
CA ALA A 675 8.71 41.27 -39.03
C ALA A 675 8.38 42.30 -37.94
N LEU A 676 7.27 42.12 -37.22
CA LEU A 676 6.81 42.99 -36.14
C LEU A 676 7.20 42.46 -34.74
N ALA A 677 7.46 41.16 -34.61
CA ALA A 677 7.77 40.52 -33.33
C ALA A 677 9.24 40.69 -32.92
N LYS A 678 9.48 41.26 -31.73
CA LYS A 678 10.82 41.47 -31.14
C LYS A 678 11.59 40.18 -30.92
N HIS A 679 10.91 39.12 -30.47
CA HIS A 679 11.54 37.84 -30.15
C HIS A 679 11.57 36.90 -31.36
N THR A 680 12.58 36.04 -31.44
CA THR A 680 12.76 35.05 -32.52
C THR A 680 11.86 33.82 -32.35
N CYS A 681 11.54 33.47 -31.11
CA CYS A 681 10.66 32.36 -30.75
C CYS A 681 9.44 32.85 -29.98
N HIS A 682 8.36 32.07 -29.98
CA HIS A 682 7.13 32.33 -29.24
C HIS A 682 6.65 31.08 -28.50
N VAL A 683 6.00 31.27 -27.35
CA VAL A 683 5.38 30.19 -26.55
C VAL A 683 3.85 30.17 -26.68
N LYS A 684 3.33 30.69 -27.80
CA LYS A 684 1.89 30.79 -28.11
C LYS A 684 1.16 29.44 -28.15
N ARG A 685 1.88 28.33 -28.24
CA ARG A 685 1.32 26.97 -28.09
C ARG A 685 0.64 26.76 -26.73
N PHE A 686 1.07 27.48 -25.70
CA PHE A 686 0.50 27.41 -24.35
C PHE A 686 -0.56 28.50 -24.08
N ASP A 687 -1.03 29.21 -25.11
CA ASP A 687 -2.13 30.19 -24.96
C ASP A 687 -3.46 29.47 -24.66
N SER A 688 -4.03 29.77 -23.50
CA SER A 688 -5.43 29.51 -23.18
C SER A 688 -6.27 30.72 -23.60
N TYR A 689 -7.42 30.47 -24.23
CA TYR A 689 -8.29 31.52 -24.79
C TYR A 689 -9.61 31.51 -24.03
N ARG A 690 -10.08 32.68 -23.61
CA ARG A 690 -11.47 32.90 -23.23
C ARG A 690 -12.18 33.57 -24.39
N PHE A 691 -13.27 32.95 -24.85
CA PHE A 691 -14.07 33.44 -25.95
C PHE A 691 -15.30 34.16 -25.42
N GLU A 692 -15.66 35.24 -26.08
CA GLU A 692 -16.94 35.91 -25.93
C GLU A 692 -17.78 35.62 -27.15
N VAL A 693 -18.90 34.94 -26.92
CA VAL A 693 -19.80 34.44 -27.94
C VAL A 693 -21.10 35.21 -27.85
N THR A 694 -21.48 35.92 -28.90
CA THR A 694 -22.75 36.65 -28.93
C THR A 694 -23.80 35.80 -29.62
N VAL A 695 -24.92 35.59 -28.94
CA VAL A 695 -26.05 34.81 -29.44
C VAL A 695 -27.29 35.69 -29.48
N ALA A 696 -27.90 35.77 -30.66
CA ALA A 696 -29.20 36.40 -30.86
C ALA A 696 -30.30 35.43 -30.43
N MET A 697 -31.18 35.88 -29.55
CA MET A 697 -32.25 35.04 -29.02
C MET A 697 -33.46 35.01 -29.95
N ILE A 698 -34.12 33.85 -30.01
CA ILE A 698 -35.34 33.66 -30.82
C ILE A 698 -36.53 34.03 -29.95
N SER A 699 -37.35 34.98 -30.42
CA SER A 699 -38.64 35.33 -29.81
C SER A 699 -39.77 34.84 -30.72
N ASP A 700 -40.84 34.33 -30.13
CA ASP A 700 -41.97 33.76 -30.86
C ASP A 700 -42.59 34.78 -31.83
N GLY A 701 -42.42 34.53 -33.13
CA GLY A 701 -43.38 34.90 -34.17
C GLY A 701 -43.16 36.18 -34.97
N ASN A 702 -42.37 37.16 -34.53
CA ASN A 702 -42.11 38.36 -35.34
C ASN A 702 -40.62 38.56 -35.62
N VAL A 703 -40.31 38.80 -36.90
CA VAL A 703 -39.01 39.34 -37.35
C VAL A 703 -38.95 40.81 -36.93
N GLU A 704 -38.82 41.06 -35.62
CA GLU A 704 -38.54 42.39 -35.11
C GLU A 704 -37.08 42.74 -35.39
N LYS A 705 -36.84 44.03 -35.65
CA LYS A 705 -35.50 44.62 -35.86
C LYS A 705 -34.51 44.06 -34.85
N GLU A 706 -33.32 43.66 -35.31
CA GLU A 706 -32.23 43.19 -34.45
C GLU A 706 -31.87 44.29 -33.43
N ASP A 707 -32.46 44.22 -32.24
CA ASP A 707 -32.09 45.10 -31.14
C ASP A 707 -30.89 44.48 -30.41
N PRO A 708 -29.69 45.08 -30.48
CA PRO A 708 -28.50 44.57 -29.79
C PRO A 708 -28.68 44.53 -28.27
N ALA A 709 -29.69 45.21 -27.70
CA ALA A 709 -30.00 45.15 -26.28
C ALA A 709 -30.60 43.79 -25.83
N ARG A 710 -31.07 42.96 -26.78
CA ARG A 710 -31.63 41.61 -26.51
C ARG A 710 -30.62 40.48 -26.73
N ASP A 711 -29.40 40.79 -27.20
CA ASP A 711 -28.36 39.80 -27.42
C ASP A 711 -27.80 39.30 -26.07
N ILE A 712 -27.49 38.01 -26.03
CA ILE A 712 -26.81 37.39 -24.88
C ILE A 712 -25.34 37.23 -25.21
N VAL A 713 -24.51 37.57 -24.23
CA VAL A 713 -23.07 37.33 -24.30
C VAL A 713 -22.74 36.09 -23.47
N LEU A 714 -22.02 35.15 -24.06
CA LEU A 714 -21.61 33.90 -23.43
C LEU A 714 -20.09 33.86 -23.34
N MET A 715 -19.56 33.77 -22.13
CA MET A 715 -18.14 33.61 -21.85
C MET A 715 -17.82 32.12 -21.88
N ALA A 716 -16.99 31.70 -22.85
CA ALA A 716 -16.61 30.32 -23.08
C ALA A 716 -15.13 30.11 -22.80
N SER A 717 -14.79 29.00 -22.14
CA SER A 717 -13.40 28.60 -21.89
C SER A 717 -12.71 28.04 -23.14
N HIS A 718 -11.40 27.82 -23.06
CA HIS A 718 -10.58 27.33 -24.17
C HIS A 718 -11.06 26.00 -24.76
N GLU A 719 -11.71 25.15 -23.95
CA GLU A 719 -12.22 23.83 -24.37
C GLU A 719 -13.22 23.92 -25.53
N PHE A 720 -13.94 25.04 -25.64
CA PHE A 720 -14.90 25.27 -26.72
C PHE A 720 -14.26 25.76 -28.02
N ARG A 721 -12.96 26.03 -28.06
CA ARG A 721 -12.26 26.62 -29.22
C ARG A 721 -12.58 25.93 -30.54
N GLN A 722 -12.51 24.60 -30.58
CA GLN A 722 -12.72 23.84 -31.81
C GLN A 722 -14.15 23.96 -32.34
N VAL A 723 -15.15 23.98 -31.45
CA VAL A 723 -16.56 24.10 -31.84
C VAL A 723 -16.85 25.55 -32.25
N LEU A 724 -16.42 26.52 -31.45
CA LEU A 724 -16.74 27.93 -31.68
C LEU A 724 -16.13 28.50 -32.96
N LEU A 725 -14.90 28.10 -33.31
CA LEU A 725 -14.25 28.53 -34.54
C LEU A 725 -14.87 27.93 -35.81
N ASN A 726 -15.67 26.87 -35.66
CA ASN A 726 -16.34 26.18 -36.77
C ASN A 726 -17.81 26.63 -36.93
N LEU A 727 -18.33 27.50 -36.05
CA LEU A 727 -19.69 28.04 -36.16
C LEU A 727 -19.71 29.23 -37.12
N ASN A 728 -20.70 29.26 -38.00
CA ASN A 728 -20.94 30.39 -38.89
C ASN A 728 -22.05 31.30 -38.34
N PRO A 729 -21.99 32.61 -38.61
CA PRO A 729 -23.09 33.53 -38.29
C PRO A 729 -24.42 33.02 -38.86
N GLY A 730 -25.46 32.97 -38.03
CA GLY A 730 -26.79 32.48 -38.38
C GLY A 730 -27.10 31.05 -37.93
N ASN A 731 -26.10 30.24 -37.55
CA ASN A 731 -26.32 28.88 -37.08
C ASN A 731 -27.20 28.83 -35.82
N LEU A 732 -28.14 27.89 -35.79
CA LEU A 732 -28.99 27.60 -34.66
C LEU A 732 -28.22 26.75 -33.62
N VAL A 733 -28.02 27.34 -32.45
CA VAL A 733 -27.29 26.71 -31.35
C VAL A 733 -28.19 26.56 -30.11
N GLU A 734 -28.16 25.38 -29.52
CA GLU A 734 -28.67 25.08 -28.19
C GLU A 734 -27.50 25.21 -27.20
N PHE A 735 -27.65 26.05 -26.18
CA PHE A 735 -26.61 26.23 -25.18
C PHE A 735 -27.16 26.09 -23.76
N SER A 736 -26.31 25.59 -22.87
CA SER A 736 -26.57 25.54 -21.44
C SER A 736 -25.65 26.51 -20.72
N THR A 737 -26.23 27.30 -19.82
CA THR A 737 -25.51 28.29 -19.03
C THR A 737 -26.01 28.30 -17.59
N LYS A 738 -25.18 28.84 -16.68
CA LYS A 738 -25.55 29.13 -15.30
C LYS A 738 -25.77 30.64 -15.19
N LEU A 739 -26.88 31.05 -14.61
CA LEU A 739 -27.20 32.46 -14.40
C LEU A 739 -26.31 33.04 -13.30
N GLU A 740 -25.08 33.41 -13.64
CA GLU A 740 -24.09 34.06 -12.77
C GLU A 740 -23.62 35.37 -13.39
N GLY A 741 -23.30 36.36 -12.55
CA GLY A 741 -22.86 37.68 -12.98
C GLY A 741 -23.94 38.76 -12.90
N ARG A 742 -23.83 39.79 -13.75
CA ARG A 742 -24.70 40.98 -13.73
C ARG A 742 -26.05 40.70 -14.42
N LEU A 743 -26.89 39.91 -13.78
CA LEU A 743 -28.24 39.56 -14.24
C LEU A 743 -29.07 40.84 -14.43
N GLY A 744 -29.72 40.99 -15.59
CA GLY A 744 -30.52 42.17 -15.91
C GLY A 744 -29.72 43.41 -16.35
N ALA A 745 -28.43 43.27 -16.66
CA ALA A 745 -27.66 44.31 -17.35
C ALA A 745 -27.91 44.33 -18.86
N ARG A 746 -27.54 45.42 -19.53
CA ARG A 746 -27.50 45.49 -21.00
C ARG A 746 -26.40 44.56 -21.50
N ALA A 747 -26.78 43.51 -22.25
CA ALA A 747 -25.90 42.42 -22.69
C ALA A 747 -25.25 41.65 -21.51
N PRO A 748 -26.00 40.81 -20.77
CA PRO A 748 -25.44 40.04 -19.67
C PRO A 748 -24.46 38.99 -20.20
N ALA A 749 -23.31 38.89 -19.54
CA ALA A 749 -22.27 37.91 -19.84
C ALA A 749 -22.43 36.69 -18.94
N PHE A 750 -22.82 35.55 -19.50
CA PHE A 750 -23.00 34.29 -18.76
C PHE A 750 -21.93 33.27 -19.10
N GLU A 751 -21.60 32.39 -18.16
CA GLU A 751 -20.59 31.35 -18.41
C GLU A 751 -21.17 30.17 -19.20
N LEU A 752 -20.62 29.89 -20.37
CA LEU A 752 -21.04 28.79 -21.22
C LEU A 752 -20.65 27.45 -20.61
N LYS A 753 -21.63 26.55 -20.38
CA LYS A 753 -21.38 25.20 -19.82
C LYS A 753 -21.53 24.09 -20.85
N ALA A 754 -22.39 24.28 -21.84
CA ALA A 754 -22.48 23.41 -23.00
C ALA A 754 -23.00 24.18 -24.21
N ILE A 755 -22.57 23.77 -25.40
CA ILE A 755 -23.12 24.25 -26.67
C ILE A 755 -23.26 23.08 -27.65
N ARG A 756 -24.37 23.08 -28.38
CA ARG A 756 -24.71 22.11 -29.41
C ARG A 756 -25.26 22.86 -30.61
N CYS A 757 -24.68 22.63 -31.78
CA CYS A 757 -25.24 23.15 -33.02
C CYS A 757 -26.34 22.21 -33.54
N LEU A 758 -27.49 22.77 -33.91
CA LEU A 758 -28.64 22.02 -34.40
C LEU A 758 -28.67 21.92 -35.93
N ASP A 759 -28.10 22.89 -36.64
CA ASP A 759 -28.21 23.04 -38.10
C ASP A 759 -26.84 23.04 -38.84
N CYS A 760 -25.74 22.73 -38.16
CA CYS A 760 -24.40 22.69 -38.76
C CYS A 760 -24.19 21.47 -39.68
N VAL A 761 -23.61 21.70 -40.86
CA VAL A 761 -23.19 20.66 -41.82
C VAL A 761 -21.90 20.01 -41.32
N SER A 762 -21.88 18.67 -41.26
CA SER A 762 -20.76 17.87 -40.78
C SER A 762 -19.63 17.80 -41.82
N SER A 763 -18.73 18.78 -41.87
CA SER A 763 -17.51 18.67 -42.68
C SER A 763 -16.27 18.45 -41.81
N LEU A 764 -15.69 17.24 -41.97
CA LEU A 764 -14.32 16.81 -41.67
C LEU A 764 -13.78 16.98 -40.23
N LEU A 765 -13.55 15.83 -39.58
CA LEU A 765 -12.84 15.58 -38.31
C LEU A 765 -13.70 15.61 -37.02
N THR A 766 -14.09 14.42 -36.56
CA THR A 766 -14.06 13.91 -35.15
C THR A 766 -14.13 14.90 -33.96
N GLY A 767 -14.87 16.00 -34.07
CA GLY A 767 -15.23 16.88 -32.97
C GLY A 767 -16.67 16.61 -32.56
N ASP A 768 -16.88 16.20 -31.30
CA ASP A 768 -18.21 15.94 -30.76
C ASP A 768 -19.15 17.13 -31.03
N ARG A 769 -20.32 16.86 -31.62
CA ARG A 769 -21.44 17.83 -31.84
C ARG A 769 -21.90 18.54 -30.55
N GLN A 770 -21.39 18.12 -29.40
CA GLN A 770 -21.72 18.63 -28.09
C GLN A 770 -20.46 18.60 -27.22
N VAL A 771 -19.98 19.78 -26.83
CA VAL A 771 -18.97 19.90 -25.77
C VAL A 771 -19.71 20.26 -24.49
N LYS A 772 -19.62 19.40 -23.48
CA LYS A 772 -20.15 19.62 -22.13
C LYS A 772 -18.96 19.57 -21.17
N ILE A 773 -18.67 20.69 -20.50
CA ILE A 773 -17.51 20.82 -19.59
C ILE A 773 -17.69 19.97 -18.31
N GLU A 774 -18.93 19.61 -17.98
CA GLU A 774 -19.24 19.00 -16.70
C GLU A 774 -18.88 17.50 -16.66
N ARG A 775 -17.87 17.15 -15.86
CA ARG A 775 -17.52 15.76 -15.52
C ARG A 775 -18.67 15.10 -14.76
N ASN A 776 -19.35 14.16 -15.42
CA ASN A 776 -20.34 13.29 -14.76
C ASN A 776 -19.64 12.25 -13.88
N TRP A 777 -19.28 12.59 -12.64
CA TRP A 777 -18.62 11.69 -11.68
C TRP A 777 -19.37 10.37 -11.50
N ARG A 778 -20.70 10.42 -11.43
CA ARG A 778 -21.56 9.22 -11.40
C ARG A 778 -21.29 8.25 -12.56
N ARG A 779 -21.07 8.77 -13.78
CA ARG A 779 -20.76 7.94 -14.96
C ARG A 779 -19.36 7.35 -14.86
N THR A 780 -18.40 8.11 -14.34
CA THR A 780 -17.04 7.64 -14.08
C THR A 780 -17.01 6.52 -13.03
N THR A 781 -17.73 6.68 -11.91
CA THR A 781 -17.87 5.63 -10.89
C THR A 781 -18.52 4.37 -11.43
N MET A 782 -19.58 4.51 -12.25
CA MET A 782 -20.22 3.35 -12.90
C MET A 782 -19.28 2.64 -13.90
N ARG A 783 -18.40 3.37 -14.60
CA ARG A 783 -17.36 2.75 -15.43
C ARG A 783 -16.33 2.00 -14.59
N ALA A 784 -15.91 2.56 -13.46
CA ALA A 784 -14.98 1.88 -12.54
C ALA A 784 -15.58 0.61 -11.96
N LEU A 785 -16.86 0.65 -11.53
CA LEU A 785 -17.59 -0.54 -11.06
C LEU A 785 -17.74 -1.60 -12.14
N LYS A 786 -18.07 -1.20 -13.37
CA LYS A 786 -18.10 -2.11 -14.52
C LYS A 786 -16.74 -2.77 -14.73
N PHE A 787 -15.68 -1.97 -14.75
CA PHE A 787 -14.32 -2.47 -14.94
C PHE A 787 -13.93 -3.45 -13.83
N ALA A 788 -14.24 -3.15 -12.57
CA ALA A 788 -13.99 -4.05 -11.45
C ALA A 788 -14.75 -5.37 -11.58
N PHE A 789 -16.02 -5.34 -11.99
CA PHE A 789 -16.79 -6.56 -12.26
C PHE A 789 -16.18 -7.37 -13.42
N ASP A 790 -15.89 -6.70 -14.54
CA ASP A 790 -15.31 -7.33 -15.71
C ASP A 790 -13.92 -7.92 -15.39
N PHE A 791 -13.12 -7.31 -14.50
CA PHE A 791 -11.81 -7.81 -14.08
C PHE A 791 -11.88 -9.21 -13.44
N PHE A 792 -12.88 -9.48 -12.58
CA PHE A 792 -12.99 -10.77 -11.87
C PHE A 792 -13.79 -11.83 -12.64
N PHE A 793 -14.73 -11.41 -13.49
CA PHE A 793 -15.70 -12.33 -14.08
C PHE A 793 -15.62 -12.44 -15.61
N SER A 794 -14.97 -11.51 -16.32
CA SER A 794 -14.76 -11.65 -17.77
C SER A 794 -13.72 -12.74 -18.04
N PRO A 795 -13.89 -13.59 -19.07
CA PRO A 795 -14.88 -13.58 -20.14
C PRO A 795 -16.17 -14.35 -19.84
N PHE A 796 -16.34 -14.92 -18.64
CA PHE A 796 -17.55 -15.65 -18.24
C PHE A 796 -18.77 -14.71 -18.14
N LEU A 797 -18.72 -13.68 -17.29
CA LEU A 797 -19.75 -12.65 -17.18
C LEU A 797 -19.16 -11.26 -17.46
N SER A 798 -19.98 -10.39 -18.05
CA SER A 798 -19.62 -8.98 -18.25
C SER A 798 -20.75 -8.05 -17.83
N ALA A 799 -20.39 -6.90 -17.26
CA ALA A 799 -21.33 -5.88 -16.85
C ALA A 799 -21.73 -4.97 -18.03
N LYS A 800 -23.04 -4.73 -18.16
CA LYS A 800 -23.63 -3.80 -19.13
C LYS A 800 -24.09 -2.54 -18.39
N ILE A 801 -23.49 -1.39 -18.75
CA ILE A 801 -23.98 -0.08 -18.28
C ILE A 801 -25.13 0.32 -19.21
N THR A 802 -26.35 0.43 -18.68
CA THR A 802 -27.42 1.18 -19.33
C THR A 802 -27.11 2.66 -19.20
N ALA A 803 -26.90 3.33 -20.33
CA ALA A 803 -26.55 4.75 -20.41
C ALA A 803 -27.65 5.66 -19.85
#